data_AF-A0A4T0M5N5-F1
#
_entry.id   AF-A0A4T0M5N5-F1
#
_cell.length_a   1.000
_cell.length_b   1.000
_cell.length_c   1.000
_cell.angle_alpha   90.00
_cell.angle_beta   90.00
_cell.angle_gamma   90.00
#
_symmetry.space_group_name_H-M   'P 1'
#
loop_
_entity.id
_entity.type
_entity.pdbx_description
1 polymer ?
#
loop_
_entity_poly.entity_id
_entity_poly.type
_entity_poly.pdbx_seq_one_letter_code
_entity_poly.pdbx_strand_id
1 'polypeptide(L)'
;MRVSIILLAIVASVYAAILSLDLGSDSIKIGLIGSGNLDVVLDKDSSRKLQSTVGFKNTERLFGKQALQNSNRNPESSFSNLKLLLGKSEHSDSFSRWNSIWSAAKWSPTDRGTLALHTPTDSFTVEELLAMQFQYAKQLAENEAGEAIKDVVLALPPYYSSYERQAILDAVNLSSLQPIALINDGTAVAVNYAMTRAFDATPSSYIIYDAGASSLSATLLEISSVAPPKKRFGNNQNTTVINVIGTAYDSGVGGVDLDHRLREILANAFEKQHKLDKSWRENKRAWNKLLVEAGRVKHILSANTEAQSTIEGLHDELDFKTKVSRDEFKAAISEYEHRWSAPIGEVLKKTGRDINSVNSVILTGGASRIPVIQSHVRSDVGDEKISTSVNADESAVLGAAFYGATFSKSFRTKPFVVNDASDFSMEALENGSTTPLWIEGDSLPVNKTLVLPPKDTEVIVQYTANSVPADQKAPYMQLTLKGVEEALQDINLSYDEAIASQVRAELTVEQTAFSLVFPVGADLVVPAPASSEGLTGKLKEWFSGNANATTEQASPPEEKRIKLDISSLPVSLHPMTVDAKGASIEKLTKLNYAEKLKALREESFNGLESRLYVLKDVLANDEEKFGAFHNVTQAHELEELKKAHSEALEWVDSEGWSATLEQIQEVASKISSLETPIKERLKKQQVKAAALGDLQKALFAGRTFLQQARKNLTTTDESRYTFKEIDDFEAHLFKTENWLRPLMRKDEAAKPWEEGAYNASELEKAGRSVQDIFMELTNRKPAKKTSTESASSTPTSSATEKSTTSESATSSSTEEEKTSTKEAEKGEETHDKHRHEEL
;
A
#
# COMPACT_ATOMS: atom_id res chain seq x y z
N MET A 1 -19.54 -3.52 36.12
CA MET A 1 -18.61 -4.28 35.24
C MET A 1 -19.04 -4.35 33.75
N ARG A 2 -19.98 -3.51 33.26
CA ARG A 2 -20.43 -3.52 31.85
C ARG A 2 -20.20 -2.21 31.07
N VAL A 3 -19.66 -1.18 31.72
CA VAL A 3 -19.32 0.10 31.06
C VAL A 3 -17.82 0.17 30.68
N SER A 4 -16.96 -0.50 31.45
CA SER A 4 -15.51 -0.54 31.19
C SER A 4 -15.10 -1.36 29.95
N ILE A 5 -15.97 -2.25 29.45
CA ILE A 5 -15.71 -3.05 28.23
C ILE A 5 -16.04 -2.25 26.96
N ILE A 6 -16.99 -1.31 27.04
CA ILE A 6 -17.36 -0.45 25.90
C ILE A 6 -16.33 0.68 25.73
N LEU A 7 -15.73 1.19 26.81
CA LEU A 7 -14.64 2.17 26.72
C LEU A 7 -13.33 1.55 26.19
N LEU A 8 -13.11 0.24 26.38
CA LEU A 8 -12.00 -0.49 25.77
C LEU A 8 -12.25 -0.83 24.28
N ALA A 9 -13.47 -0.62 23.76
CA ALA A 9 -13.80 -0.83 22.35
C ALA A 9 -13.62 0.45 21.49
N ILE A 10 -13.26 1.58 22.11
CA ILE A 10 -12.68 2.73 21.41
C ILE A 10 -11.16 2.63 21.55
N VAL A 11 -10.57 1.48 21.19
CA VAL A 11 -9.21 1.51 20.68
C VAL A 11 -9.35 2.31 19.39
N ALA A 12 -8.94 3.58 19.39
CA ALA A 12 -8.72 4.26 18.14
C ALA A 12 -7.80 3.33 17.35
N SER A 13 -8.30 2.72 16.27
CA SER A 13 -7.48 1.93 15.37
C SER A 13 -6.39 2.88 14.89
N VAL A 14 -5.20 2.76 15.47
CA VAL A 14 -4.05 3.53 15.04
C VAL A 14 -3.58 2.84 13.77
N TYR A 15 -4.11 3.29 12.64
CA TYR A 15 -3.63 2.88 11.33
C TYR A 15 -2.17 3.32 11.24
N ALA A 16 -1.26 2.35 11.26
CA ALA A 16 0.17 2.63 11.24
C ALA A 16 0.74 2.54 9.83
N ALA A 17 0.11 1.75 8.95
CA ALA A 17 0.58 1.51 7.60
C ALA A 17 0.68 2.80 6.76
N ILE A 18 1.80 2.93 6.06
CA ILE A 18 2.03 3.99 5.07
C ILE A 18 2.18 3.33 3.70
N LEU A 19 1.52 3.92 2.72
CA LEU A 19 1.68 3.58 1.31
C LEU A 19 2.87 4.35 0.73
N SER A 20 3.70 3.70 -0.07
CA SER A 20 4.67 4.39 -0.91
C SER A 20 4.40 4.08 -2.37
N LEU A 21 4.43 5.08 -3.25
CA LEU A 21 4.19 4.91 -4.67
C LEU A 21 5.39 5.41 -5.48
N ASP A 22 5.96 4.54 -6.31
CA ASP A 22 6.77 4.97 -7.46
C ASP A 22 5.84 5.14 -8.66
N LEU A 23 5.56 6.39 -9.02
CA LEU A 23 4.72 6.72 -10.18
C LEU A 23 5.57 6.68 -11.46
N GLY A 24 5.79 5.48 -11.99
CA GLY A 24 6.41 5.27 -13.30
C GLY A 24 5.40 5.43 -14.45
N SER A 25 5.85 5.92 -15.61
CA SER A 25 4.97 6.09 -16.78
C SER A 25 4.43 4.77 -17.34
N ASP A 26 5.27 3.72 -17.35
CA ASP A 26 4.88 2.39 -17.84
C ASP A 26 4.32 1.51 -16.70
N SER A 27 4.91 1.58 -15.50
CA SER A 27 4.45 0.80 -14.35
C SER A 27 4.59 1.57 -13.04
N ILE A 28 3.55 1.48 -12.22
CA ILE A 28 3.50 1.92 -10.83
C ILE A 28 4.03 0.80 -9.95
N LYS A 29 4.88 1.12 -8.97
CA LYS A 29 5.24 0.19 -7.89
C LYS A 29 4.65 0.69 -6.61
N ILE A 30 4.14 -0.25 -5.83
CA ILE A 30 3.40 0.00 -4.61
C ILE A 30 4.22 -0.62 -3.49
N GLY A 31 4.64 0.18 -2.53
CA GLY A 31 5.29 -0.28 -1.33
C GLY A 31 4.39 -0.07 -0.13
N LEU A 32 4.54 -0.95 0.85
CA LEU A 32 3.82 -0.93 2.09
C LEU A 32 4.85 -0.99 3.22
N ILE A 33 4.74 -0.06 4.17
CA ILE A 33 5.39 -0.19 5.47
C ILE A 33 4.29 -0.42 6.52
N GLY A 34 4.16 -1.66 6.98
CA GLY A 34 3.17 -2.11 7.96
C GLY A 34 3.80 -2.52 9.29
N SER A 35 3.10 -3.32 10.10
CA SER A 35 3.49 -3.75 11.47
C SER A 35 4.76 -4.65 11.53
N GLY A 36 5.90 -4.16 11.05
CA GLY A 36 7.21 -4.78 11.13
C GLY A 36 7.90 -5.03 9.78
N ASN A 37 7.17 -5.00 8.66
CA ASN A 37 7.70 -5.32 7.33
C ASN A 37 7.55 -4.14 6.36
N LEU A 38 8.60 -3.91 5.57
CA LEU A 38 8.62 -3.02 4.42
C LEU A 38 8.80 -3.92 3.19
N ASP A 39 7.82 -3.93 2.30
CA ASP A 39 7.86 -4.72 1.05
C ASP A 39 7.08 -4.04 -0.07
N VAL A 40 7.26 -4.53 -1.29
CA VAL A 40 6.49 -4.16 -2.47
C VAL A 40 5.23 -5.03 -2.51
N VAL A 41 4.08 -4.37 -2.60
CA VAL A 41 2.75 -4.97 -2.71
C VAL A 41 2.59 -5.63 -4.07
N LEU A 42 2.01 -6.82 -4.06
CA LEU A 42 1.71 -7.57 -5.28
C LEU A 42 0.36 -7.15 -5.88
N ASP A 43 0.26 -7.15 -7.20
CA ASP A 43 -1.04 -7.07 -7.87
C ASP A 43 -1.79 -8.42 -7.84
N LYS A 44 -3.00 -8.44 -8.39
CA LYS A 44 -3.84 -9.64 -8.45
C LYS A 44 -3.22 -10.81 -9.25
N ASP A 45 -2.24 -10.53 -10.11
CA ASP A 45 -1.51 -11.52 -10.90
C ASP A 45 -0.18 -11.91 -10.21
N SER A 46 0.02 -11.54 -8.93
CA SER A 46 1.26 -11.73 -8.16
C SER A 46 2.48 -11.01 -8.75
N SER A 47 2.26 -9.93 -9.53
CA SER A 47 3.33 -9.09 -10.06
C SER A 47 3.69 -7.97 -9.08
N ARG A 48 5.00 -7.72 -8.93
CA ARG A 48 5.56 -6.56 -8.17
C ARG A 48 5.48 -5.23 -8.94
N LYS A 49 4.94 -5.26 -10.17
CA LYS A 49 4.76 -4.09 -11.04
C LYS A 49 3.32 -4.02 -11.52
N LEU A 50 2.64 -2.94 -11.15
CA LEU A 50 1.32 -2.63 -11.67
C LEU A 50 1.47 -1.80 -12.94
N GLN A 51 1.02 -2.31 -14.09
CA GLN A 51 1.03 -1.53 -15.33
C GLN A 51 0.28 -0.19 -15.13
N SER A 52 0.88 0.92 -15.56
CA SER A 52 0.32 2.27 -15.44
C SER A 52 -0.68 2.55 -16.56
N THR A 53 -1.76 1.77 -16.55
CA THR A 53 -2.89 1.89 -17.47
C THR A 53 -4.19 1.79 -16.68
N VAL A 54 -5.12 2.70 -16.98
CA VAL A 54 -6.53 2.61 -16.57
C VAL A 54 -7.37 2.51 -17.83
N GLY A 55 -8.36 1.63 -17.83
CA GLY A 55 -9.23 1.46 -18.97
C GLY A 55 -10.67 1.19 -18.54
N PHE A 56 -11.57 1.27 -19.51
CA PHE A 56 -12.99 1.08 -19.29
C PHE A 56 -13.50 0.01 -20.24
N LYS A 57 -14.30 -0.91 -19.69
CA LYS A 57 -15.10 -1.86 -20.45
C LYS A 57 -16.55 -1.57 -20.12
N ASN A 58 -17.21 -0.81 -20.99
CA ASN A 58 -18.49 -0.17 -20.69
C ASN A 58 -18.34 0.75 -19.45
N THR A 59 -19.03 0.43 -18.35
CA THR A 59 -18.98 1.18 -17.09
C THR A 59 -17.97 0.63 -16.08
N GLU A 60 -17.34 -0.51 -16.36
CA GLU A 60 -16.38 -1.15 -15.46
C GLU A 60 -14.97 -0.61 -15.69
N ARG A 61 -14.31 -0.18 -14.60
CA ARG A 61 -12.90 0.20 -14.66
C ARG A 61 -12.00 -1.03 -14.60
N LEU A 62 -10.98 -1.01 -15.43
CA LEU A 62 -9.91 -1.98 -15.48
C LEU A 62 -8.61 -1.26 -15.13
N PHE A 63 -7.73 -1.95 -14.42
CA PHE A 63 -6.44 -1.43 -14.00
C PHE A 63 -5.33 -2.39 -14.41
N GLY A 64 -4.10 -1.88 -14.50
CA GLY A 64 -2.93 -2.73 -14.68
C GLY A 64 -2.94 -3.48 -16.00
N LYS A 65 -2.47 -4.73 -15.95
CA LYS A 65 -2.35 -5.60 -17.12
C LYS A 65 -3.69 -5.88 -17.78
N GLN A 66 -4.78 -5.95 -17.01
CA GLN A 66 -6.14 -6.13 -17.55
C GLN A 66 -6.56 -4.92 -18.41
N ALA A 67 -6.24 -3.70 -17.97
CA ALA A 67 -6.48 -2.50 -18.76
C ALA A 67 -5.64 -2.46 -20.04
N LEU A 68 -4.36 -2.84 -19.95
CA LEU A 68 -3.49 -2.94 -21.12
C LEU A 68 -4.00 -3.98 -22.13
N GLN A 69 -4.45 -5.15 -21.67
CA GLN A 69 -5.05 -6.16 -22.55
C GLN A 69 -6.36 -5.67 -23.18
N ASN A 70 -7.20 -4.97 -22.42
CA ASN A 70 -8.42 -4.36 -22.92
C ASN A 70 -8.15 -3.29 -24.00
N SER A 71 -7.00 -2.60 -23.94
CA SER A 71 -6.63 -1.59 -24.94
C SER A 71 -6.59 -2.13 -26.37
N ASN A 72 -6.27 -3.41 -26.58
CA ASN A 72 -6.29 -4.04 -27.91
C ASN A 72 -7.71 -4.13 -28.50
N ARG A 73 -8.74 -4.14 -27.65
CA ARG A 73 -10.16 -4.18 -28.06
C ARG A 73 -10.80 -2.80 -28.02
N ASN A 74 -10.47 -2.01 -27.00
CA ASN A 74 -11.07 -0.72 -26.68
C ASN A 74 -9.98 0.37 -26.47
N PRO A 75 -9.21 0.71 -27.52
CA PRO A 75 -8.08 1.65 -27.39
C PRO A 75 -8.53 3.08 -27.08
N GLU A 76 -9.74 3.49 -27.52
CA GLU A 76 -10.30 4.81 -27.21
C GLU A 76 -10.70 4.99 -25.74
N SER A 77 -10.75 3.89 -24.98
CA SER A 77 -11.17 3.88 -23.57
C SER A 77 -10.12 3.24 -22.67
N SER A 78 -8.87 3.20 -23.10
CA SER A 78 -7.75 2.65 -22.32
C SER A 78 -6.60 3.64 -22.36
N PHE A 79 -6.29 4.24 -21.22
CA PHE A 79 -5.35 5.35 -21.10
C PHE A 79 -4.09 4.88 -20.38
N SER A 80 -2.96 4.88 -21.09
CA SER A 80 -1.64 4.50 -20.56
C SER A 80 -0.76 5.74 -20.42
N ASN A 81 0.29 5.65 -19.61
CA ASN A 81 1.31 6.71 -19.51
C ASN A 81 0.77 8.10 -19.14
N LEU A 82 -0.29 8.14 -18.30
CA LEU A 82 -0.95 9.38 -17.85
C LEU A 82 -0.02 10.37 -17.15
N LYS A 83 1.10 9.90 -16.59
CA LYS A 83 2.20 10.73 -16.04
C LYS A 83 2.68 11.81 -17.05
N LEU A 84 2.61 11.55 -18.36
CA LEU A 84 3.00 12.52 -19.40
C LEU A 84 1.99 13.67 -19.56
N LEU A 85 0.75 13.51 -19.10
CA LEU A 85 -0.32 14.48 -19.28
C LEU A 85 -0.63 15.30 -18.02
N LEU A 86 -0.11 14.87 -16.88
CA LEU A 86 -0.44 15.47 -15.59
C LEU A 86 0.12 16.90 -15.49
N GLY A 87 -0.74 17.86 -15.12
CA GLY A 87 -0.33 19.27 -15.01
C GLY A 87 0.16 19.86 -16.33
N LYS A 88 -0.29 19.33 -17.47
CA LYS A 88 0.08 19.77 -18.82
C LYS A 88 -1.12 20.31 -19.60
N SER A 89 -0.83 21.25 -20.50
CA SER A 89 -1.77 21.75 -21.49
C SER A 89 -1.62 20.99 -22.83
N GLU A 90 -2.58 21.25 -23.73
CA GLU A 90 -2.54 20.76 -25.12
C GLU A 90 -1.38 21.31 -25.96
N HIS A 91 -0.69 22.35 -25.48
CA HIS A 91 0.45 22.95 -26.17
C HIS A 91 1.81 22.40 -25.70
N SER A 92 1.80 21.48 -24.73
CA SER A 92 3.04 20.90 -24.19
C SER A 92 3.66 19.88 -25.15
N ASP A 93 4.99 19.82 -25.17
CA ASP A 93 5.74 18.79 -25.91
C ASP A 93 5.40 17.38 -25.40
N SER A 94 5.17 17.26 -24.09
CA SER A 94 4.80 16.00 -23.44
C SER A 94 3.45 15.48 -23.94
N PHE A 95 2.45 16.37 -24.08
CA PHE A 95 1.16 16.01 -24.67
C PHE A 95 1.32 15.65 -26.16
N SER A 96 2.06 16.44 -26.93
CA SER A 96 2.29 16.17 -28.37
C SER A 96 2.93 14.79 -28.58
N ARG A 97 3.93 14.46 -27.76
CA ARG A 97 4.57 13.15 -27.73
C ARG A 97 3.57 12.06 -27.37
N TRP A 98 2.81 12.20 -26.28
CA TRP A 98 1.81 11.22 -25.86
C TRP A 98 0.75 10.99 -26.95
N ASN A 99 0.19 12.05 -27.52
CA ASN A 99 -0.86 12.00 -28.52
C ASN A 99 -0.38 11.35 -29.84
N SER A 100 0.92 11.49 -30.18
CA SER A 100 1.50 10.80 -31.34
C SER A 100 1.59 9.27 -31.17
N ILE A 101 1.73 8.80 -29.93
CA ILE A 101 1.85 7.38 -29.60
C ILE A 101 0.47 6.76 -29.38
N TRP A 102 -0.40 7.41 -28.61
CA TRP A 102 -1.75 6.95 -28.22
C TRP A 102 -2.89 7.72 -28.92
N SER A 103 -2.78 7.92 -30.23
CA SER A 103 -3.71 8.73 -31.05
C SER A 103 -5.16 8.23 -31.09
N ALA A 104 -5.44 7.04 -30.55
CA ALA A 104 -6.80 6.52 -30.44
C ALA A 104 -7.64 7.29 -29.41
N ALA A 105 -7.01 7.76 -28.32
CA ALA A 105 -7.68 8.43 -27.23
C ALA A 105 -8.20 9.81 -27.66
N LYS A 106 -9.42 10.14 -27.22
CA LYS A 106 -10.03 11.45 -27.43
C LYS A 106 -9.78 12.31 -26.20
N TRP A 107 -9.63 13.62 -26.40
CA TRP A 107 -9.31 14.55 -25.32
C TRP A 107 -9.90 15.95 -25.60
N SER A 108 -9.98 16.77 -24.55
CA SER A 108 -10.30 18.21 -24.63
C SER A 108 -9.54 18.99 -23.56
N PRO A 109 -9.33 20.31 -23.73
CA PRO A 109 -8.97 21.18 -22.63
C PRO A 109 -10.06 21.21 -21.56
N THR A 110 -9.64 21.49 -20.34
CA THR A 110 -10.47 21.80 -19.18
C THR A 110 -10.44 23.31 -18.93
N ASP A 111 -11.36 23.82 -18.11
CA ASP A 111 -11.36 25.24 -17.71
C ASP A 111 -10.09 25.67 -16.96
N ARG A 112 -9.31 24.70 -16.45
CA ARG A 112 -8.01 24.93 -15.78
C ARG A 112 -6.84 25.10 -16.75
N GLY A 113 -7.06 24.90 -18.06
CA GLY A 113 -6.01 24.82 -19.08
C GLY A 113 -5.29 23.46 -19.13
N THR A 114 -5.71 22.48 -18.31
CA THR A 114 -5.23 21.10 -18.32
C THR A 114 -6.09 20.20 -19.22
N LEU A 115 -5.76 18.92 -19.34
CA LEU A 115 -6.44 17.97 -20.24
C LEU A 115 -7.51 17.12 -19.53
N ALA A 116 -8.58 16.80 -20.26
CA ALA A 116 -9.51 15.72 -19.97
C ALA A 116 -9.48 14.67 -21.08
N LEU A 117 -9.63 13.40 -20.74
CA LEU A 117 -9.72 12.28 -21.68
C LEU A 117 -11.14 11.72 -21.71
N HIS A 118 -11.60 11.31 -22.90
CA HIS A 118 -12.99 10.90 -23.10
C HIS A 118 -13.11 9.40 -23.36
N THR A 119 -14.05 8.78 -22.65
CA THR A 119 -14.66 7.51 -23.07
C THR A 119 -15.90 7.81 -23.92
N PRO A 120 -16.54 6.81 -24.55
CA PRO A 120 -17.80 7.02 -25.26
C PRO A 120 -18.94 7.58 -24.41
N THR A 121 -18.88 7.41 -23.08
CA THR A 121 -19.98 7.74 -22.16
C THR A 121 -19.64 8.82 -21.16
N ASP A 122 -18.36 9.14 -20.95
CA ASP A 122 -17.91 10.05 -19.90
C ASP A 122 -16.57 10.72 -20.24
N SER A 123 -16.19 11.72 -19.46
CA SER A 123 -14.93 12.47 -19.58
C SER A 123 -14.24 12.54 -18.22
N PHE A 124 -12.94 12.35 -18.17
CA PHE A 124 -12.18 12.37 -16.92
C PHE A 124 -10.98 13.29 -17.01
N THR A 125 -10.72 14.07 -15.97
CA THR A 125 -9.43 14.78 -15.88
C THR A 125 -8.30 13.77 -15.67
N VAL A 126 -7.07 14.18 -15.99
CA VAL A 126 -5.89 13.32 -15.73
C VAL A 126 -5.77 13.00 -14.23
N GLU A 127 -6.09 13.96 -13.35
CA GLU A 127 -6.09 13.76 -11.90
C GLU A 127 -7.14 12.74 -11.46
N GLU A 128 -8.35 12.75 -12.04
CA GLU A 128 -9.37 11.74 -11.76
C GLU A 128 -8.90 10.34 -12.15
N LEU A 129 -8.30 10.18 -13.34
CA LEU A 129 -7.80 8.90 -13.82
C LEU A 129 -6.64 8.37 -12.96
N LEU A 130 -5.71 9.23 -12.55
CA LEU A 130 -4.66 8.86 -11.61
C LEU A 130 -5.22 8.53 -10.22
N ALA A 131 -6.22 9.28 -9.75
CA ALA A 131 -6.88 9.01 -8.49
C ALA A 131 -7.53 7.62 -8.49
N MET A 132 -8.12 7.17 -9.61
CA MET A 132 -8.60 5.79 -9.75
C MET A 132 -7.48 4.76 -9.61
N GLN A 133 -6.31 5.01 -10.21
CA GLN A 133 -5.14 4.12 -10.06
C GLN A 133 -4.61 4.13 -8.62
N PHE A 134 -4.60 5.27 -7.93
CA PHE A 134 -4.21 5.38 -6.53
C PHE A 134 -5.21 4.69 -5.59
N GLN A 135 -6.52 4.79 -5.85
CA GLN A 135 -7.55 4.05 -5.12
C GLN A 135 -7.35 2.54 -5.29
N TYR A 136 -7.01 2.08 -6.50
CA TYR A 136 -6.71 0.67 -6.75
C TYR A 136 -5.41 0.22 -6.05
N ALA A 137 -4.35 1.03 -6.11
CA ALA A 137 -3.10 0.74 -5.40
C ALA A 137 -3.29 0.68 -3.88
N LYS A 138 -4.08 1.62 -3.33
CA LYS A 138 -4.51 1.60 -1.93
C LYS A 138 -5.27 0.32 -1.60
N GLN A 139 -6.23 -0.10 -2.41
CA GLN A 139 -6.99 -1.32 -2.19
C GLN A 139 -6.08 -2.56 -2.13
N LEU A 140 -5.11 -2.67 -3.04
CA LEU A 140 -4.14 -3.78 -3.02
C LEU A 140 -3.33 -3.77 -1.71
N ALA A 141 -2.83 -2.60 -1.30
CA ALA A 141 -2.05 -2.46 -0.08
C ALA A 141 -2.88 -2.71 1.20
N GLU A 142 -4.15 -2.27 1.25
CA GLU A 142 -5.05 -2.52 2.39
C GLU A 142 -5.38 -4.01 2.54
N ASN A 143 -5.55 -4.72 1.42
CA ASN A 143 -5.76 -6.18 1.43
C ASN A 143 -4.55 -6.92 2.01
N GLU A 144 -3.33 -6.46 1.70
CA GLU A 144 -2.09 -7.06 2.22
C GLU A 144 -1.81 -6.65 3.67
N ALA A 145 -2.05 -5.39 4.02
CA ALA A 145 -1.85 -4.86 5.37
C ALA A 145 -2.86 -5.41 6.39
N GLY A 146 -4.08 -5.75 5.94
CA GLY A 146 -5.19 -6.09 6.83
C GLY A 146 -5.74 -4.90 7.63
N GLU A 147 -5.34 -3.67 7.27
CA GLU A 147 -5.81 -2.42 7.88
C GLU A 147 -6.02 -1.33 6.83
N ALA A 148 -6.79 -0.29 7.15
CA ALA A 148 -7.01 0.83 6.26
C ALA A 148 -5.77 1.73 6.17
N ILE A 149 -5.49 2.26 4.99
CA ILE A 149 -4.32 3.11 4.74
C ILE A 149 -4.75 4.53 4.40
N LYS A 150 -4.11 5.51 5.05
CA LYS A 150 -4.39 6.93 4.86
C LYS A 150 -3.18 7.68 4.33
N ASP A 151 -2.00 7.39 4.87
CA ASP A 151 -0.81 8.17 4.57
C ASP A 151 -0.08 7.61 3.35
N VAL A 152 0.40 8.50 2.48
CA VAL A 152 1.13 8.14 1.27
C VAL A 152 2.40 8.99 1.08
N VAL A 153 3.45 8.35 0.58
CA VAL A 153 4.65 9.01 0.03
C VAL A 153 4.78 8.68 -1.44
N LEU A 154 5.16 9.67 -2.25
CA LEU A 154 5.33 9.47 -3.68
C LEU A 154 6.75 9.81 -4.13
N ALA A 155 7.36 8.89 -4.89
CA ALA A 155 8.54 9.15 -5.69
C ALA A 155 8.12 9.75 -7.05
N LEU A 156 8.67 10.92 -7.36
CA LEU A 156 8.32 11.73 -8.53
C LEU A 156 9.58 12.11 -9.31
N PRO A 157 9.49 12.39 -10.61
CA PRO A 157 10.66 12.81 -11.36
C PRO A 157 11.09 14.23 -10.95
N PRO A 158 12.40 14.55 -11.02
CA PRO A 158 12.92 15.86 -10.61
C PRO A 158 12.36 17.00 -11.47
N TYR A 159 12.10 16.72 -12.76
CA TYR A 159 11.56 17.71 -13.70
C TYR A 159 10.07 18.05 -13.53
N TYR A 160 9.41 17.52 -12.49
CA TYR A 160 8.07 17.98 -12.12
C TYR A 160 8.15 19.30 -11.37
N SER A 161 7.58 20.33 -11.98
CA SER A 161 7.48 21.68 -11.40
C SER A 161 6.37 21.74 -10.34
N SER A 162 6.15 22.92 -9.76
CA SER A 162 5.02 23.14 -8.84
C SER A 162 3.66 22.78 -9.47
N TYR A 163 3.50 22.90 -10.79
CA TYR A 163 2.22 22.56 -11.46
C TYR A 163 1.93 21.06 -11.39
N GLU A 164 2.88 20.21 -11.79
CA GLU A 164 2.70 18.76 -11.78
C GLU A 164 2.61 18.23 -10.36
N ARG A 165 3.41 18.76 -9.43
CA ARG A 165 3.36 18.36 -8.02
C ARG A 165 2.02 18.72 -7.39
N GLN A 166 1.48 19.90 -7.67
CA GLN A 166 0.13 20.27 -7.22
C GLN A 166 -0.95 19.37 -7.83
N ALA A 167 -0.85 19.03 -9.11
CA ALA A 167 -1.79 18.10 -9.77
C ALA A 167 -1.69 16.66 -9.21
N ILE A 168 -0.49 16.21 -8.80
CA ILE A 168 -0.33 14.96 -8.04
C ILE A 168 -1.07 15.05 -6.70
N LEU A 169 -0.89 16.14 -5.94
CA LEU A 169 -1.59 16.29 -4.66
C LEU A 169 -3.11 16.35 -4.83
N ASP A 170 -3.60 16.93 -5.92
CA ASP A 170 -5.01 16.92 -6.26
C ASP A 170 -5.49 15.48 -6.51
N ALA A 171 -4.78 14.69 -7.31
CA ALA A 171 -5.09 13.26 -7.53
C ALA A 171 -5.04 12.44 -6.22
N VAL A 172 -4.06 12.70 -5.35
CA VAL A 172 -3.96 12.07 -4.01
C VAL A 172 -5.18 12.41 -3.16
N ASN A 173 -5.62 13.67 -3.15
CA ASN A 173 -6.81 14.10 -2.42
C ASN A 173 -8.09 13.38 -2.91
N LEU A 174 -8.27 13.27 -4.23
CA LEU A 174 -9.37 12.54 -4.84
C LEU A 174 -9.35 11.02 -4.50
N SER A 175 -8.18 10.47 -4.20
CA SER A 175 -8.00 9.06 -3.84
C SER A 175 -8.24 8.74 -2.35
N SER A 176 -8.63 9.73 -1.54
CA SER A 176 -8.78 9.57 -0.07
C SER A 176 -7.50 9.10 0.61
N LEU A 177 -6.36 9.62 0.14
CA LEU A 177 -5.04 9.49 0.74
C LEU A 177 -4.56 10.86 1.24
N GLN A 178 -3.58 10.86 2.14
CA GLN A 178 -2.94 12.04 2.71
C GLN A 178 -1.44 12.00 2.39
N PRO A 179 -0.94 12.96 1.61
CA PRO A 179 0.47 12.98 1.23
C PRO A 179 1.30 13.46 2.42
N ILE A 180 2.16 12.59 2.97
CA ILE A 180 3.08 12.95 4.07
C ILE A 180 4.44 13.41 3.56
N ALA A 181 4.84 12.97 2.36
CA ALA A 181 6.07 13.39 1.70
C ALA A 181 5.99 13.21 0.17
N LEU A 182 6.66 14.10 -0.56
CA LEU A 182 7.08 13.89 -1.94
C LEU A 182 8.61 13.79 -1.96
N ILE A 183 9.15 12.91 -2.78
CA ILE A 183 10.60 12.73 -2.93
C ILE A 183 10.95 12.57 -4.41
N ASN A 184 12.10 13.11 -4.83
CA ASN A 184 12.59 12.88 -6.18
C ASN A 184 13.03 11.41 -6.36
N ASP A 185 12.75 10.80 -7.51
CA ASP A 185 13.03 9.38 -7.80
C ASP A 185 14.51 8.99 -7.57
N GLY A 186 15.44 9.79 -8.09
CA GLY A 186 16.88 9.63 -7.85
C GLY A 186 17.23 9.71 -6.36
N THR A 187 16.64 10.67 -5.63
CA THR A 187 16.82 10.81 -4.18
C THR A 187 16.25 9.61 -3.42
N ALA A 188 15.09 9.08 -3.83
CA ALA A 188 14.50 7.90 -3.22
C ALA A 188 15.39 6.65 -3.42
N VAL A 189 15.92 6.44 -4.62
CA VAL A 189 16.89 5.37 -4.88
C VAL A 189 18.13 5.54 -4.00
N ALA A 190 18.61 6.78 -3.80
CA ALA A 190 19.73 7.05 -2.91
C ALA A 190 19.42 6.71 -1.45
N VAL A 191 18.21 7.00 -0.96
CA VAL A 191 17.76 6.59 0.38
C VAL A 191 17.80 5.07 0.50
N ASN A 192 17.25 4.32 -0.47
CA ASN A 192 17.31 2.85 -0.44
C ASN A 192 18.76 2.32 -0.46
N TYR A 193 19.61 2.90 -1.31
CA TYR A 193 21.02 2.56 -1.39
C TYR A 193 21.75 2.80 -0.07
N ALA A 194 21.46 3.93 0.59
CA ALA A 194 22.09 4.35 1.83
C ALA A 194 21.66 3.50 3.03
N MET A 195 20.37 3.17 3.14
CA MET A 195 19.81 2.45 4.29
C MET A 195 20.31 1.00 4.42
N THR A 196 20.75 0.43 3.30
CA THR A 196 21.29 -0.93 3.19
C THR A 196 22.81 -1.00 3.35
N ARG A 197 23.49 0.14 3.58
CA ARG A 197 24.96 0.24 3.61
C ARG A 197 25.48 1.07 4.80
N ALA A 198 26.80 1.03 4.99
CA ALA A 198 27.52 1.87 5.95
C ALA A 198 28.41 2.85 5.18
N PHE A 199 28.58 4.05 5.73
CA PHE A 199 29.39 5.11 5.15
C PHE A 199 30.32 5.70 6.21
N ASP A 200 31.43 6.26 5.76
CA ASP A 200 32.37 6.96 6.62
C ASP A 200 31.99 8.44 6.77
N ALA A 201 32.70 9.16 7.64
CA ALA A 201 32.52 10.60 7.82
C ALA A 201 32.93 11.41 6.58
N THR A 202 33.83 10.89 5.74
CA THR A 202 34.21 11.51 4.48
C THR A 202 33.12 11.23 3.43
N PRO A 203 32.51 12.28 2.82
CA PRO A 203 31.48 12.07 1.81
C PRO A 203 31.99 11.30 0.60
N SER A 204 31.22 10.30 0.18
CA SER A 204 31.41 9.58 -1.09
C SER A 204 30.38 10.08 -2.10
N SER A 205 30.82 10.33 -3.34
CA SER A 205 30.00 10.88 -4.41
C SER A 205 29.44 9.80 -5.33
N TYR A 206 28.14 9.88 -5.63
CA TYR A 206 27.43 8.95 -6.49
C TYR A 206 26.56 9.70 -7.50
N ILE A 207 26.40 9.12 -8.69
CA ILE A 207 25.35 9.53 -9.63
C ILE A 207 24.30 8.42 -9.67
N ILE A 208 23.05 8.75 -9.35
CA ILE A 208 21.92 7.88 -9.67
C ILE A 208 21.50 8.20 -11.09
N TYR A 209 21.66 7.25 -12.01
CA TYR A 209 21.24 7.39 -13.39
C TYR A 209 20.01 6.53 -13.64
N ASP A 210 18.86 7.19 -13.85
CA ASP A 210 17.59 6.55 -14.17
C ASP A 210 17.34 6.62 -15.69
N ALA A 211 17.28 5.47 -16.33
CA ALA A 211 16.72 5.34 -17.67
C ALA A 211 15.33 4.71 -17.57
N GLY A 212 14.32 5.56 -17.56
CA GLY A 212 12.93 5.20 -17.34
C GLY A 212 12.14 4.96 -18.63
N ALA A 213 10.83 4.80 -18.46
CA ALA A 213 9.91 4.63 -19.59
C ALA A 213 9.72 5.92 -20.39
N SER A 214 9.67 7.09 -19.75
CA SER A 214 9.36 8.36 -20.41
C SER A 214 10.50 9.37 -20.41
N SER A 215 11.54 9.15 -19.63
CA SER A 215 12.62 10.11 -19.42
C SER A 215 13.92 9.44 -19.03
N LEU A 216 14.99 10.21 -19.10
CA LEU A 216 16.30 9.91 -18.55
C LEU A 216 16.62 10.94 -17.46
N SER A 217 17.27 10.56 -16.37
CA SER A 217 17.74 11.50 -15.34
C SER A 217 19.07 11.08 -14.74
N ALA A 218 19.81 12.06 -14.23
CA ALA A 218 21.03 11.87 -13.46
C ALA A 218 20.99 12.78 -12.22
N THR A 219 21.01 12.19 -11.03
CA THR A 219 21.09 12.90 -9.75
C THR A 219 22.46 12.67 -9.14
N LEU A 220 23.25 13.73 -9.05
CA LEU A 220 24.54 13.73 -8.36
C LEU A 220 24.33 14.01 -6.87
N LEU A 221 24.88 13.16 -6.03
CA LEU A 221 24.74 13.25 -4.58
C LEU A 221 26.01 12.83 -3.84
N GLU A 222 26.10 13.23 -2.57
CA GLU A 222 27.15 12.84 -1.65
C GLU A 222 26.53 12.17 -0.40
N ILE A 223 27.08 11.03 0.02
CA ILE A 223 26.63 10.29 1.20
C ILE A 223 27.77 10.20 2.21
N SER A 224 27.47 10.52 3.48
CA SER A 224 28.39 10.40 4.61
C SER A 224 27.67 9.92 5.88
N SER A 225 28.44 9.57 6.91
CA SER A 225 27.91 9.23 8.23
C SER A 225 28.46 10.19 9.29
N VAL A 226 27.56 10.88 9.99
CA VAL A 226 27.91 11.87 11.01
C VAL A 226 27.59 11.32 12.39
N ALA A 227 28.52 11.47 13.32
CA ALA A 227 28.32 11.06 14.71
C ALA A 227 27.13 11.80 15.34
N PRO A 228 26.33 11.15 16.20
CA PRO A 228 25.18 11.81 16.80
C PRO A 228 25.64 12.98 17.69
N PRO A 229 24.87 14.09 17.75
CA PRO A 229 25.17 15.16 18.69
C PRO A 229 25.17 14.60 20.12
N LYS A 230 26.18 14.92 20.94
CA LYS A 230 26.33 14.43 22.31
C LYS A 230 25.09 14.81 23.16
N LYS A 231 24.12 13.89 23.29
CA LYS A 231 22.96 14.04 24.18
C LYS A 231 23.10 13.09 25.37
N ARG A 232 22.72 13.56 26.57
CA ARG A 232 22.72 12.78 27.82
C ARG A 232 21.77 11.57 27.79
N PHE A 233 20.73 11.63 26.96
CA PHE A 233 19.78 10.55 26.68
C PHE A 233 19.35 10.63 25.20
N GLY A 234 19.70 9.64 24.38
CA GLY A 234 19.39 9.60 22.95
C GLY A 234 20.05 8.42 22.22
N ASN A 235 19.62 8.15 20.99
CA ASN A 235 20.23 7.11 20.13
C ASN A 235 21.70 7.45 19.86
N ASN A 236 22.61 6.54 20.21
CA ASN A 236 24.05 6.64 19.92
C ASN A 236 24.42 6.16 18.50
N GLN A 237 23.45 6.03 17.60
CA GLN A 237 23.71 5.63 16.22
C GLN A 237 24.15 6.84 15.39
N ASN A 238 25.12 6.65 14.50
CA ASN A 238 25.48 7.66 13.52
C ASN A 238 24.29 7.94 12.60
N THR A 239 24.17 9.18 12.17
CA THR A 239 23.18 9.62 11.20
C THR A 239 23.79 9.59 9.81
N THR A 240 23.16 8.87 8.89
CA THR A 240 23.54 8.92 7.47
C THR A 240 23.01 10.23 6.86
N VAL A 241 23.88 11.01 6.23
CA VAL A 241 23.51 12.27 5.56
C VAL A 241 23.62 12.07 4.06
N ILE A 242 22.52 12.35 3.35
CA ILE A 242 22.41 12.28 1.89
C ILE A 242 22.21 13.72 1.40
N ASN A 243 23.19 14.25 0.68
CA ASN A 243 23.14 15.60 0.12
C ASN A 243 23.00 15.52 -1.40
N VAL A 244 21.89 16.03 -1.93
CA VAL A 244 21.73 16.19 -3.39
C VAL A 244 22.51 17.41 -3.83
N ILE A 245 23.47 17.21 -4.75
CA ILE A 245 24.35 18.28 -5.25
C ILE A 245 23.76 18.92 -6.51
N GLY A 246 23.08 18.12 -7.33
CA GLY A 246 22.36 18.61 -8.49
C GLY A 246 21.72 17.50 -9.29
N THR A 247 20.79 17.89 -10.16
CA THR A 247 20.07 16.99 -11.04
C THR A 247 20.12 17.51 -12.48
N ALA A 248 20.09 16.59 -13.44
CA ALA A 248 19.82 16.88 -14.84
C ALA A 248 18.95 15.77 -15.44
N TYR A 249 18.26 16.06 -16.53
CA TYR A 249 17.28 15.14 -17.09
C TYR A 249 17.02 15.42 -18.57
N ASP A 250 16.53 14.39 -19.24
CA ASP A 250 15.90 14.48 -20.55
C ASP A 250 14.48 13.92 -20.47
N SER A 251 13.49 14.81 -20.45
CA SER A 251 12.07 14.43 -20.39
C SER A 251 11.45 14.12 -21.77
N GLY A 252 12.23 14.22 -22.84
CA GLY A 252 11.77 14.07 -24.22
C GLY A 252 12.07 12.71 -24.86
N VAL A 253 12.73 11.79 -24.15
CA VAL A 253 13.05 10.43 -24.64
C VAL A 253 13.07 9.41 -23.51
N GLY A 254 12.65 8.19 -23.79
CA GLY A 254 12.70 7.05 -22.87
C GLY A 254 12.24 5.75 -23.54
N GLY A 255 11.99 4.72 -22.74
CA GLY A 255 11.51 3.42 -23.21
C GLY A 255 10.26 3.43 -24.09
N VAL A 256 9.36 4.42 -23.97
CA VAL A 256 8.13 4.52 -24.79
C VAL A 256 8.39 4.97 -26.22
N ASP A 257 9.43 5.79 -26.45
CA ASP A 257 9.81 6.19 -27.82
C ASP A 257 10.45 5.01 -28.55
N LEU A 258 11.12 4.14 -27.80
CA LEU A 258 11.66 2.88 -28.31
C LEU A 258 10.53 1.93 -28.72
N ASP A 259 9.45 1.85 -27.92
CA ASP A 259 8.25 1.10 -28.31
C ASP A 259 7.61 1.68 -29.58
N HIS A 260 7.56 3.00 -29.67
CA HIS A 260 7.07 3.70 -30.86
C HIS A 260 7.89 3.35 -32.11
N ARG A 261 9.23 3.38 -32.05
CA ARG A 261 10.09 3.00 -33.18
C ARG A 261 9.95 1.52 -33.54
N LEU A 262 9.78 0.64 -32.56
CA LEU A 262 9.50 -0.78 -32.82
C LEU A 262 8.14 -1.00 -33.46
N ARG A 263 7.09 -0.26 -33.06
CA ARG A 263 5.79 -0.29 -33.74
C ARG A 263 5.93 0.03 -35.22
N GLU A 264 6.74 1.04 -35.58
CA GLU A 264 7.00 1.40 -36.97
C GLU A 264 7.71 0.27 -37.75
N ILE A 265 8.70 -0.39 -37.14
CA ILE A 265 9.35 -1.57 -37.75
C ILE A 265 8.32 -2.67 -38.02
N LEU A 266 7.49 -3.00 -37.02
CA LEU A 266 6.46 -4.03 -37.15
C LEU A 266 5.41 -3.65 -38.19
N ALA A 267 4.97 -2.38 -38.23
CA ALA A 267 4.01 -1.88 -39.21
C ALA A 267 4.54 -1.99 -40.64
N ASN A 268 5.78 -1.56 -40.88
CA ASN A 268 6.43 -1.66 -42.19
C ASN A 268 6.59 -3.13 -42.63
N ALA A 269 6.87 -4.04 -41.70
CA ALA A 269 6.96 -5.47 -41.99
C ALA A 269 5.60 -6.05 -42.36
N PHE A 270 4.52 -5.68 -41.67
CA PHE A 270 3.15 -6.12 -41.98
C PHE A 270 2.70 -5.62 -43.36
N GLU A 271 2.94 -4.34 -43.67
CA GLU A 271 2.69 -3.74 -44.99
C GLU A 271 3.37 -4.52 -46.11
N LYS A 272 4.66 -4.84 -45.91
CA LYS A 272 5.44 -5.60 -46.89
C LYS A 272 4.94 -7.04 -47.04
N GLN A 273 4.60 -7.69 -45.92
CA GLN A 273 4.15 -9.09 -45.91
C GLN A 273 2.83 -9.27 -46.69
N HIS A 274 1.90 -8.33 -46.53
CA HIS A 274 0.54 -8.43 -47.10
C HIS A 274 0.26 -7.46 -48.24
N LYS A 275 1.26 -6.65 -48.65
CA LYS A 275 1.18 -5.66 -49.73
C LYS A 275 0.07 -4.62 -49.51
N LEU A 276 -0.07 -4.17 -48.26
CA LEU A 276 -1.06 -3.15 -47.87
C LEU A 276 -0.52 -1.74 -48.15
N ASP A 277 -1.42 -0.81 -48.47
CA ASP A 277 -1.12 0.62 -48.42
C ASP A 277 -1.11 1.15 -46.97
N LYS A 278 -0.89 2.44 -46.72
CA LYS A 278 -0.78 2.97 -45.34
C LYS A 278 -2.12 3.19 -44.63
N SER A 279 -3.26 3.08 -45.31
CA SER A 279 -4.58 3.39 -44.74
C SER A 279 -4.98 2.47 -43.58
N TRP A 280 -4.51 1.21 -43.55
CA TRP A 280 -4.82 0.30 -42.43
C TRP A 280 -4.30 0.81 -41.07
N ARG A 281 -3.29 1.70 -41.08
CA ARG A 281 -2.77 2.32 -39.85
C ARG A 281 -3.82 3.21 -39.15
N GLU A 282 -4.86 3.64 -39.85
CA GLU A 282 -6.01 4.36 -39.28
C GLU A 282 -6.88 3.45 -38.39
N ASN A 283 -6.75 2.12 -38.52
CA ASN A 283 -7.42 1.18 -37.65
C ASN A 283 -6.80 1.23 -36.24
N LYS A 284 -7.47 1.97 -35.35
CA LYS A 284 -7.04 2.18 -33.96
C LYS A 284 -6.74 0.88 -33.20
N ARG A 285 -7.47 -0.21 -33.46
CA ARG A 285 -7.24 -1.51 -32.82
C ARG A 285 -5.96 -2.17 -33.33
N ALA A 286 -5.78 -2.24 -34.65
CA ALA A 286 -4.56 -2.80 -35.25
C ALA A 286 -3.32 -2.01 -34.82
N TRP A 287 -3.41 -0.68 -34.84
CA TRP A 287 -2.33 0.21 -34.44
C TRP A 287 -1.93 0.04 -32.97
N ASN A 288 -2.92 -0.12 -32.07
CA ASN A 288 -2.65 -0.40 -30.66
C ASN A 288 -2.07 -1.80 -30.43
N LYS A 289 -2.59 -2.84 -31.12
CA LYS A 289 -2.04 -4.21 -31.03
C LYS A 289 -0.54 -4.23 -31.33
N LEU A 290 -0.10 -3.49 -32.35
CA LEU A 290 1.32 -3.36 -32.68
C LEU A 290 2.13 -2.64 -31.61
N LEU A 291 1.58 -1.61 -30.96
CA LEU A 291 2.27 -0.92 -29.86
C LEU A 291 2.48 -1.85 -28.66
N VAL A 292 1.45 -2.62 -28.27
CA VAL A 292 1.55 -3.59 -27.18
C VAL A 292 2.58 -4.69 -27.51
N GLU A 293 2.56 -5.18 -28.74
CA GLU A 293 3.52 -6.18 -29.21
C GLU A 293 4.95 -5.61 -29.31
N ALA A 294 5.11 -4.35 -29.71
CA ALA A 294 6.40 -3.67 -29.73
C ALA A 294 7.06 -3.63 -28.34
N GLY A 295 6.27 -3.35 -27.29
CA GLY A 295 6.76 -3.41 -25.90
C GLY A 295 7.27 -4.80 -25.50
N ARG A 296 6.56 -5.86 -25.90
CA ARG A 296 6.98 -7.26 -25.68
C ARG A 296 8.27 -7.58 -26.44
N VAL A 297 8.35 -7.20 -27.72
CA VAL A 297 9.54 -7.38 -28.57
C VAL A 297 10.74 -6.64 -27.99
N LYS A 298 10.58 -5.39 -27.55
CA LYS A 298 11.64 -4.60 -26.88
C LYS A 298 12.21 -5.34 -25.67
N HIS A 299 11.33 -5.88 -24.84
CA HIS A 299 11.73 -6.63 -23.64
C HIS A 299 12.57 -7.87 -24.00
N ILE A 300 12.13 -8.64 -25.01
CA ILE A 300 12.86 -9.83 -25.47
C ILE A 300 14.22 -9.47 -26.06
N LEU A 301 14.29 -8.40 -26.86
CA LEU A 301 15.53 -7.91 -27.49
C LEU A 301 16.55 -7.39 -26.48
N SER A 302 16.12 -7.03 -25.27
CA SER A 302 17.02 -6.63 -24.19
C SER A 302 17.87 -7.81 -23.68
N ALA A 303 17.36 -9.04 -23.79
CA ALA A 303 18.10 -10.26 -23.44
C ALA A 303 18.65 -11.00 -24.68
N ASN A 304 17.90 -11.03 -25.78
CA ASN A 304 18.19 -11.83 -26.98
C ASN A 304 18.57 -10.95 -28.19
N THR A 305 19.37 -11.48 -29.11
CA THR A 305 19.76 -10.76 -30.34
C THR A 305 18.62 -10.67 -31.36
N GLU A 306 17.56 -11.45 -31.17
CA GLU A 306 16.40 -11.53 -32.05
C GLU A 306 15.13 -11.84 -31.27
N ALA A 307 13.98 -11.44 -31.81
CA ALA A 307 12.67 -11.71 -31.25
C ALA A 307 11.68 -12.07 -32.36
N GLN A 308 10.92 -13.15 -32.15
CA GLN A 308 9.79 -13.49 -32.99
C GLN A 308 8.55 -12.71 -32.52
N SER A 309 7.87 -12.06 -33.46
CA SER A 309 6.58 -11.40 -33.26
C SER A 309 5.49 -12.13 -34.00
N THR A 310 4.33 -12.31 -33.35
CA THR A 310 3.15 -12.95 -33.93
C THR A 310 1.90 -12.26 -33.39
N ILE A 311 1.01 -11.81 -34.28
CA ILE A 311 -0.29 -11.26 -33.94
C ILE A 311 -1.35 -11.88 -34.85
N GLU A 312 -2.32 -12.56 -34.26
CA GLU A 312 -3.46 -13.14 -34.98
C GLU A 312 -4.51 -12.06 -35.32
N GLY A 313 -5.04 -12.13 -36.54
CA GLY A 313 -6.05 -11.21 -37.05
C GLY A 313 -5.71 -9.74 -36.76
N LEU A 314 -4.53 -9.28 -37.19
CA LEU A 314 -4.07 -7.93 -36.91
C LEU A 314 -4.98 -6.90 -37.58
N HIS A 315 -5.29 -7.11 -38.85
CA HIS A 315 -6.19 -6.27 -39.65
C HIS A 315 -6.86 -7.14 -40.72
N ASP A 316 -8.18 -7.01 -40.92
CA ASP A 316 -8.98 -7.74 -41.92
C ASP A 316 -8.72 -9.27 -41.94
N GLU A 317 -8.70 -9.89 -40.75
CA GLU A 317 -8.41 -11.33 -40.55
C GLU A 317 -7.00 -11.78 -41.04
N LEU A 318 -6.11 -10.84 -41.39
CA LEU A 318 -4.73 -11.14 -41.77
C LEU A 318 -3.86 -11.33 -40.53
N ASP A 319 -3.25 -12.50 -40.43
CA ASP A 319 -2.25 -12.81 -39.42
C ASP A 319 -0.91 -12.14 -39.73
N PHE A 320 -0.22 -11.69 -38.69
CA PHE A 320 1.09 -11.09 -38.79
C PHE A 320 2.13 -11.95 -38.08
N LYS A 321 3.24 -12.23 -38.77
CA LYS A 321 4.36 -12.97 -38.19
C LYS A 321 5.67 -12.47 -38.79
N THR A 322 6.54 -11.92 -37.94
CA THR A 322 7.85 -11.42 -38.36
C THR A 322 8.92 -11.72 -37.32
N LYS A 323 10.19 -11.58 -37.72
CA LYS A 323 11.35 -11.65 -36.85
C LYS A 323 12.04 -10.29 -36.86
N VAL A 324 12.31 -9.74 -35.68
CA VAL A 324 13.03 -8.47 -35.51
C VAL A 324 14.38 -8.76 -34.86
N SER A 325 15.44 -8.14 -35.37
CA SER A 325 16.78 -8.26 -34.79
C SER A 325 17.13 -7.05 -33.91
N ARG A 326 18.03 -7.25 -32.95
CA ARG A 326 18.56 -6.18 -32.10
C ARG A 326 19.31 -5.13 -32.91
N ASP A 327 20.01 -5.53 -33.96
CA ASP A 327 20.77 -4.61 -34.82
C ASP A 327 19.84 -3.72 -35.66
N GLU A 328 18.77 -4.28 -36.20
CA GLU A 328 17.71 -3.52 -36.88
C GLU A 328 17.07 -2.51 -35.93
N PHE A 329 16.74 -2.95 -34.70
CA PHE A 329 16.19 -2.06 -33.69
C PHE A 329 17.18 -0.96 -33.30
N LYS A 330 18.47 -1.29 -33.09
CA LYS A 330 19.53 -0.31 -32.80
C LYS A 330 19.64 0.74 -33.90
N ALA A 331 19.63 0.32 -35.17
CA ALA A 331 19.68 1.25 -36.29
C ALA A 331 18.49 2.22 -36.30
N ALA A 332 17.29 1.73 -35.96
CA ALA A 332 16.06 2.53 -35.92
C ALA A 332 15.99 3.56 -34.78
N ILE A 333 16.87 3.46 -33.78
CA ILE A 333 16.92 4.39 -32.63
C ILE A 333 18.23 5.19 -32.58
N SER A 334 19.05 5.12 -33.62
CA SER A 334 20.36 5.78 -33.70
C SER A 334 20.30 7.30 -33.50
N GLU A 335 19.18 7.94 -33.89
CA GLU A 335 18.96 9.38 -33.68
C GLU A 335 18.99 9.79 -32.20
N TYR A 336 18.69 8.87 -31.28
CA TYR A 336 18.66 9.12 -29.84
C TYR A 336 20.00 8.81 -29.15
N GLU A 337 21.01 8.26 -29.85
CA GLU A 337 22.25 7.78 -29.21
C GLU A 337 22.93 8.84 -28.34
N HIS A 338 23.06 10.06 -28.87
CA HIS A 338 23.66 11.20 -28.17
C HIS A 338 22.93 11.63 -26.88
N ARG A 339 21.69 11.16 -26.65
CA ARG A 339 20.87 11.55 -25.50
C ARG A 339 21.03 10.60 -24.32
N TRP A 340 21.52 9.36 -24.54
CA TRP A 340 21.53 8.32 -23.50
C TRP A 340 22.33 8.75 -22.27
N SER A 341 23.52 9.28 -22.42
CA SER A 341 24.36 9.74 -21.30
C SER A 341 24.28 11.25 -21.05
N ALA A 342 23.54 12.01 -21.86
CA ALA A 342 23.49 13.47 -21.79
C ALA A 342 23.18 14.00 -20.38
N PRO A 343 22.21 13.44 -19.61
CA PRO A 343 21.96 13.89 -18.24
C PRO A 343 23.19 13.79 -17.32
N ILE A 344 24.05 12.78 -17.49
CA ILE A 344 25.27 12.62 -16.68
C ILE A 344 26.26 13.75 -16.99
N GLY A 345 26.49 14.04 -18.27
CA GLY A 345 27.37 15.13 -18.69
C GLY A 345 26.85 16.50 -18.23
N GLU A 346 25.54 16.71 -18.31
CA GLU A 346 24.91 17.96 -17.90
C GLU A 346 24.99 18.20 -16.39
N VAL A 347 24.70 17.19 -15.56
CA VAL A 347 24.76 17.35 -14.09
C VAL A 347 26.20 17.61 -13.63
N LEU A 348 27.19 16.95 -14.23
CA LEU A 348 28.62 17.19 -13.95
C LEU A 348 29.03 18.60 -14.34
N LYS A 349 28.67 19.04 -15.55
CA LYS A 349 28.96 20.39 -16.05
C LYS A 349 28.37 21.46 -15.13
N LYS A 350 27.10 21.30 -14.75
CA LYS A 350 26.38 22.28 -13.94
C LYS A 350 26.93 22.38 -12.51
N THR A 351 27.30 21.24 -11.92
CA THR A 351 27.85 21.19 -10.56
C THR A 351 29.35 21.49 -10.51
N GLY A 352 30.01 21.64 -11.68
CA GLY A 352 31.45 21.83 -11.78
C GLY A 352 32.26 20.61 -11.32
N ARG A 353 31.67 19.42 -11.32
CA ARG A 353 32.28 18.18 -10.85
C ARG A 353 32.86 17.38 -12.02
N ASP A 354 33.96 16.68 -11.75
CA ASP A 354 34.60 15.81 -12.73
C ASP A 354 34.16 14.36 -12.51
N ILE A 355 33.94 13.60 -13.58
CA ILE A 355 33.52 12.19 -13.48
C ILE A 355 34.51 11.34 -12.66
N ASN A 356 35.80 11.69 -12.64
CA ASN A 356 36.82 10.98 -11.86
C ASN A 356 36.62 11.13 -10.35
N SER A 357 35.97 12.22 -9.91
CA SER A 357 35.59 12.44 -8.50
C SER A 357 34.36 11.65 -8.04
N VAL A 358 33.59 11.09 -8.98
CA VAL A 358 32.43 10.26 -8.69
C VAL A 358 32.89 8.83 -8.40
N ASN A 359 32.47 8.27 -7.26
CA ASN A 359 32.80 6.91 -6.87
C ASN A 359 32.08 5.87 -7.72
N SER A 360 30.78 6.06 -7.98
CA SER A 360 30.00 5.16 -8.84
C SER A 360 28.81 5.84 -9.50
N VAL A 361 28.45 5.36 -10.69
CA VAL A 361 27.21 5.65 -11.40
C VAL A 361 26.28 4.45 -11.22
N ILE A 362 25.23 4.62 -10.44
CA ILE A 362 24.26 3.59 -10.08
C ILE A 362 23.13 3.61 -11.10
N LEU A 363 22.98 2.51 -11.86
CA LEU A 363 21.94 2.37 -12.87
C LEU A 363 20.60 1.96 -12.23
N THR A 364 19.54 2.66 -12.58
CA THR A 364 18.16 2.34 -12.20
C THR A 364 17.20 2.60 -13.37
N GLY A 365 15.94 2.19 -13.23
CA GLY A 365 14.92 2.35 -14.28
C GLY A 365 14.89 1.21 -15.28
N GLY A 366 13.71 0.96 -15.85
CA GLY A 366 13.45 -0.18 -16.74
C GLY A 366 14.30 -0.20 -18.00
N ALA A 367 14.49 0.96 -18.64
CA ALA A 367 15.23 1.10 -19.89
C ALA A 367 16.75 1.03 -19.70
N SER A 368 17.27 1.17 -18.47
CA SER A 368 18.70 0.97 -18.19
C SER A 368 19.18 -0.44 -18.53
N ARG A 369 18.27 -1.43 -18.64
CA ARG A 369 18.58 -2.81 -19.04
C ARG A 369 18.81 -2.99 -20.54
N ILE A 370 18.48 -1.99 -21.36
CA ILE A 370 18.59 -2.08 -22.81
C ILE A 370 20.08 -1.96 -23.21
N PRO A 371 20.66 -2.96 -23.92
CA PRO A 371 22.10 -3.02 -24.15
C PRO A 371 22.73 -1.77 -24.78
N VAL A 372 22.04 -1.12 -25.72
CA VAL A 372 22.56 0.09 -26.39
C VAL A 372 22.72 1.28 -25.43
N ILE A 373 21.74 1.50 -24.55
CA ILE A 373 21.79 2.56 -23.52
C ILE A 373 22.94 2.25 -22.57
N GLN A 374 22.98 1.01 -22.08
CA GLN A 374 24.02 0.54 -21.15
C GLN A 374 25.43 0.67 -21.73
N SER A 375 25.61 0.35 -23.02
CA SER A 375 26.90 0.46 -23.70
C SER A 375 27.35 1.91 -23.88
N HIS A 376 26.42 2.82 -24.18
CA HIS A 376 26.72 4.23 -24.35
C HIS A 376 27.13 4.87 -23.03
N VAL A 377 26.36 4.63 -21.97
CA VAL A 377 26.66 5.14 -20.62
C VAL A 377 28.03 4.61 -20.14
N ARG A 378 28.31 3.32 -20.32
CA ARG A 378 29.62 2.71 -20.03
C ARG A 378 30.76 3.40 -20.75
N SER A 379 30.60 3.62 -22.05
CA SER A 379 31.60 4.27 -22.89
C SER A 379 31.93 5.69 -22.41
N ASP A 380 30.96 6.41 -21.87
CA ASP A 380 31.14 7.81 -21.46
C ASP A 380 31.68 7.97 -20.04
N VAL A 381 31.33 7.07 -19.12
CA VAL A 381 31.72 7.20 -17.70
C VAL A 381 32.84 6.26 -17.25
N GLY A 382 33.14 5.22 -18.03
CA GLY A 382 34.07 4.15 -17.65
C GLY A 382 33.38 2.96 -17.00
N ASP A 383 33.75 1.76 -17.43
CA ASP A 383 33.16 0.49 -16.95
C ASP A 383 33.32 0.29 -15.44
N GLU A 384 34.43 0.76 -14.87
CA GLU A 384 34.75 0.64 -13.45
C GLU A 384 33.86 1.48 -12.53
N LYS A 385 33.17 2.50 -13.08
CA LYS A 385 32.25 3.34 -12.31
C LYS A 385 30.83 2.80 -12.30
N ILE A 386 30.47 1.90 -13.21
CA ILE A 386 29.09 1.40 -13.31
C ILE A 386 28.77 0.50 -12.13
N SER A 387 27.65 0.78 -11.49
CA SER A 387 27.09 -0.04 -10.43
C SER A 387 25.65 -0.44 -10.74
N THR A 388 25.33 -1.72 -10.49
CA THR A 388 23.98 -2.29 -10.54
C THR A 388 23.55 -2.78 -9.16
N SER A 389 24.10 -2.17 -8.11
CA SER A 389 23.98 -2.63 -6.72
C SER A 389 22.60 -2.39 -6.07
N VAL A 390 21.62 -1.94 -6.85
CA VAL A 390 20.26 -1.63 -6.41
C VAL A 390 19.28 -2.36 -7.34
N ASN A 391 18.09 -2.70 -6.84
CA ASN A 391 17.05 -3.23 -7.72
C ASN A 391 16.44 -2.09 -8.54
N ALA A 392 16.74 -2.05 -9.84
CA ALA A 392 16.32 -0.97 -10.75
C ALA A 392 14.79 -0.75 -10.84
N ASP A 393 13.96 -1.73 -10.44
CA ASP A 393 12.50 -1.59 -10.46
C ASP A 393 11.91 -1.19 -9.09
N GLU A 394 12.60 -1.47 -7.98
CA GLU A 394 12.02 -1.39 -6.62
C GLU A 394 12.68 -0.34 -5.72
N SER A 395 13.90 0.10 -6.05
CA SER A 395 14.69 0.93 -5.13
C SER A 395 14.06 2.30 -4.88
N ALA A 396 13.38 2.87 -5.88
CA ALA A 396 12.66 4.14 -5.72
C ALA A 396 11.48 4.00 -4.74
N VAL A 397 10.63 2.98 -4.91
CA VAL A 397 9.46 2.80 -4.03
C VAL A 397 9.87 2.43 -2.61
N LEU A 398 10.87 1.56 -2.44
CA LEU A 398 11.38 1.18 -1.12
C LEU A 398 12.10 2.35 -0.43
N GLY A 399 12.81 3.17 -1.20
CA GLY A 399 13.41 4.41 -0.72
C GLY A 399 12.38 5.43 -0.25
N ALA A 400 11.30 5.60 -1.02
CA ALA A 400 10.15 6.43 -0.64
C ALA A 400 9.48 5.91 0.64
N ALA A 401 9.34 4.59 0.81
CA ALA A 401 8.85 3.99 2.05
C ALA A 401 9.76 4.31 3.25
N PHE A 402 11.08 4.16 3.11
CA PHE A 402 12.04 4.54 4.16
C PHE A 402 11.96 6.02 4.50
N TYR A 403 11.80 6.89 3.50
CA TYR A 403 11.63 8.33 3.69
C TYR A 403 10.32 8.64 4.44
N GLY A 404 9.20 8.05 4.02
CA GLY A 404 7.90 8.18 4.69
C GLY A 404 7.91 7.74 6.14
N ALA A 405 8.62 6.66 6.43
CA ALA A 405 8.77 6.14 7.79
C ALA A 405 9.39 7.16 8.75
N THR A 406 10.21 8.12 8.27
CA THR A 406 10.81 9.16 9.13
C THR A 406 9.81 10.17 9.66
N PHE A 407 8.66 10.34 8.98
CA PHE A 407 7.59 11.26 9.38
C PHE A 407 6.59 10.62 10.34
N SER A 408 6.61 9.29 10.47
CA SER A 408 5.71 8.55 11.35
C SER A 408 6.37 8.18 12.68
N LYS A 409 5.64 8.41 13.78
CA LYS A 409 6.08 8.01 15.12
C LYS A 409 5.90 6.50 15.37
N SER A 410 5.17 5.81 14.49
CA SER A 410 4.89 4.38 14.61
C SER A 410 6.06 3.50 14.18
N PHE A 411 7.01 4.04 13.41
CA PHE A 411 8.16 3.31 12.89
C PHE A 411 9.47 3.78 13.51
N ARG A 412 10.42 2.84 13.65
CA ARG A 412 11.81 3.12 14.03
C ARG A 412 12.72 2.72 12.89
N THR A 413 13.32 3.69 12.23
CA THR A 413 14.32 3.49 11.17
C THR A 413 15.72 3.84 11.67
N LYS A 414 16.76 3.39 10.95
CA LYS A 414 18.12 3.93 11.16
C LYS A 414 18.07 5.44 10.90
N PRO A 415 18.70 6.29 11.73
CA PRO A 415 18.67 7.74 11.52
C PRO A 415 19.34 8.13 10.21
N PHE A 416 18.63 8.92 9.39
CA PHE A 416 19.21 9.56 8.22
C PHE A 416 18.59 10.95 7.99
N VAL A 417 19.31 11.78 7.24
CA VAL A 417 18.87 13.12 6.81
C VAL A 417 19.03 13.20 5.30
N VAL A 418 18.00 13.71 4.64
CA VAL A 418 18.01 14.02 3.20
C VAL A 418 17.98 15.53 3.07
N ASN A 419 19.03 16.09 2.45
CA ASN A 419 19.05 17.47 2.01
C ASN A 419 18.84 17.45 0.50
N ASP A 420 17.59 17.58 0.09
CA ASP A 420 17.20 17.70 -1.32
C ASP A 420 17.36 19.15 -1.79
N ALA A 421 17.32 19.37 -3.09
CA ALA A 421 17.60 20.66 -3.71
C ALA A 421 16.46 21.10 -4.64
N SER A 422 16.31 22.41 -4.81
CA SER A 422 15.40 22.99 -5.79
C SER A 422 15.88 22.66 -7.20
N ASP A 423 15.01 22.05 -8.00
CA ASP A 423 15.27 21.73 -9.41
C ASP A 423 15.03 22.95 -10.34
N PHE A 424 14.42 24.03 -9.83
CA PHE A 424 13.99 25.17 -10.65
C PHE A 424 14.34 26.50 -10.01
N SER A 425 14.93 27.41 -10.80
CA SER A 425 15.16 28.79 -10.38
C SER A 425 13.90 29.63 -10.54
N MET A 426 13.58 30.45 -9.54
CA MET A 426 12.40 31.32 -9.58
C MET A 426 12.74 32.75 -9.20
N GLU A 427 11.93 33.67 -9.71
CA GLU A 427 12.09 35.11 -9.52
C GLU A 427 10.73 35.77 -9.26
N ALA A 428 10.78 36.90 -8.57
CA ALA A 428 9.67 37.79 -8.34
C ALA A 428 9.80 39.03 -9.24
N LEU A 429 8.70 39.41 -9.89
CA LEU A 429 8.59 40.59 -10.73
C LEU A 429 7.69 41.61 -10.04
N GLU A 430 8.24 42.79 -9.76
CA GLU A 430 7.53 43.91 -9.12
C GLU A 430 7.78 45.17 -9.97
N ASN A 431 6.72 45.79 -10.49
CA ASN A 431 6.81 47.03 -11.28
C ASN A 431 7.86 47.01 -12.42
N GLY A 432 8.08 45.82 -13.03
CA GLY A 432 9.06 45.61 -14.09
C GLY A 432 10.49 45.31 -13.62
N SER A 433 10.75 45.29 -12.32
CA SER A 433 12.03 44.88 -11.72
C SER A 433 11.97 43.42 -11.28
N THR A 434 13.04 42.67 -11.57
CA THR A 434 13.16 41.24 -11.23
C THR A 434 14.04 41.05 -10.01
N THR A 435 13.57 40.25 -9.05
CA THR A 435 14.33 39.82 -7.87
C THR A 435 14.42 38.29 -7.84
N PRO A 436 15.62 37.68 -7.86
CA PRO A 436 15.77 36.24 -7.69
C PRO A 436 15.25 35.79 -6.31
N LEU A 437 14.41 34.76 -6.30
CA LEU A 437 13.91 34.13 -5.08
C LEU A 437 14.87 33.03 -4.60
N TRP A 438 15.15 32.07 -5.48
CA TRP A 438 16.12 30.99 -5.29
C TRP A 438 16.62 30.51 -6.65
N ILE A 439 17.73 29.78 -6.62
CA ILE A 439 18.34 29.16 -7.79
C ILE A 439 18.29 27.63 -7.69
N GLU A 440 18.54 26.99 -8.81
CA GLU A 440 18.68 25.55 -8.86
C GLU A 440 19.86 25.08 -8.01
N GLY A 441 19.65 24.06 -7.18
CA GLY A 441 20.63 23.56 -6.21
C GLY A 441 20.45 24.10 -4.78
N ASP A 442 19.63 25.13 -4.57
CA ASP A 442 19.32 25.62 -3.21
C ASP A 442 18.59 24.55 -2.41
N SER A 443 18.99 24.34 -1.14
CA SER A 443 18.42 23.29 -0.30
C SER A 443 16.95 23.56 0.04
N LEU A 444 16.12 22.52 0.02
CA LEU A 444 14.70 22.60 0.37
C LEU A 444 14.45 22.26 1.85
N PRO A 445 13.48 22.94 2.53
CA PRO A 445 12.73 24.10 2.06
C PRO A 445 13.60 25.37 2.03
N VAL A 446 13.25 26.31 1.15
CA VAL A 446 13.92 27.62 1.03
C VAL A 446 12.90 28.75 1.08
N ASN A 447 13.21 29.84 1.77
CA ASN A 447 12.37 31.03 1.80
C ASN A 447 13.15 32.29 1.41
N LYS A 448 12.43 33.26 0.86
CA LYS A 448 12.96 34.56 0.49
C LYS A 448 11.98 35.65 0.89
N THR A 449 12.48 36.65 1.61
CA THR A 449 11.73 37.87 1.94
C THR A 449 12.06 38.96 0.94
N LEU A 450 11.05 39.42 0.20
CA LEU A 450 11.07 40.58 -0.67
C LEU A 450 10.84 41.82 0.17
N VAL A 451 11.68 42.84 -0.02
CA VAL A 451 11.50 44.16 0.59
C VAL A 451 10.82 45.05 -0.42
N LEU A 452 9.61 45.49 -0.09
CA LEU A 452 8.71 46.27 -0.94
C LEU A 452 8.49 47.67 -0.33
N PRO A 453 8.12 48.67 -1.14
CA PRO A 453 7.68 49.96 -0.62
C PRO A 453 6.48 49.79 0.33
N PRO A 454 6.28 50.67 1.32
CA PRO A 454 5.16 50.62 2.26
C PRO A 454 3.86 51.07 1.59
N LYS A 455 3.39 50.30 0.61
CA LYS A 455 2.10 50.45 -0.08
C LYS A 455 1.60 49.09 -0.56
N ASP A 456 0.30 48.99 -0.81
CA ASP A 456 -0.30 47.83 -1.46
C ASP A 456 0.39 47.58 -2.81
N THR A 457 0.76 46.32 -3.06
CA THR A 457 1.67 45.96 -4.15
C THR A 457 1.29 44.61 -4.74
N GLU A 458 1.40 44.48 -6.06
CA GLU A 458 1.29 43.21 -6.78
C GLU A 458 2.68 42.71 -7.15
N VAL A 459 2.93 41.43 -6.87
CA VAL A 459 4.18 40.73 -7.17
C VAL A 459 3.86 39.49 -7.99
N ILE A 460 4.49 39.35 -9.15
CA ILE A 460 4.38 38.14 -9.96
C ILE A 460 5.53 37.21 -9.63
N VAL A 461 5.23 35.98 -9.21
CA VAL A 461 6.23 34.93 -9.05
C VAL A 461 6.24 34.09 -10.32
N GLN A 462 7.42 33.86 -10.89
CA GLN A 462 7.59 33.10 -12.13
C GLN A 462 8.88 32.28 -12.13
N TYR A 463 8.91 31.26 -12.98
CA TYR A 463 10.12 30.54 -13.31
C TYR A 463 11.03 31.43 -14.17
N THR A 464 12.34 31.33 -13.99
CA THR A 464 13.27 31.99 -14.91
C THR A 464 13.14 31.35 -16.30
N ALA A 465 13.27 32.13 -17.38
CA ALA A 465 12.91 31.74 -18.75
C ALA A 465 13.58 30.46 -19.30
N ASN A 466 14.58 29.90 -18.62
CA ASN A 466 15.30 28.69 -19.01
C ASN A 466 15.15 27.52 -18.02
N SER A 467 14.40 27.67 -16.93
CA SER A 467 14.28 26.63 -15.90
C SER A 467 13.16 25.62 -16.18
N VAL A 468 12.09 26.00 -16.89
CA VAL A 468 10.93 25.12 -17.13
C VAL A 468 10.57 24.96 -18.62
N PRO A 469 9.79 23.91 -18.99
CA PRO A 469 9.23 23.76 -20.33
C PRO A 469 8.46 24.99 -20.80
N ALA A 470 8.44 25.23 -22.12
CA ALA A 470 7.90 26.46 -22.71
C ALA A 470 6.42 26.72 -22.36
N ASP A 471 5.61 25.67 -22.27
CA ASP A 471 4.20 25.73 -21.88
C ASP A 471 3.97 26.12 -20.40
N GLN A 472 5.04 26.15 -19.61
CA GLN A 472 5.05 26.46 -18.18
C GLN A 472 5.89 27.69 -17.82
N LYS A 473 6.49 28.36 -18.81
CA LYS A 473 7.27 29.62 -18.64
C LYS A 473 6.40 30.83 -18.30
N ALA A 474 5.07 30.68 -18.32
CA ALA A 474 4.15 31.72 -17.88
C ALA A 474 4.39 32.08 -16.40
N PRO A 475 4.00 33.30 -15.98
CA PRO A 475 3.84 33.62 -14.57
C PRO A 475 3.16 32.48 -13.80
N TYR A 476 3.75 32.07 -12.68
CA TYR A 476 3.23 30.98 -11.87
C TYR A 476 2.05 31.47 -11.03
N MET A 477 2.29 32.50 -10.23
CA MET A 477 1.25 33.09 -9.38
C MET A 477 1.45 34.60 -9.23
N GLN A 478 0.34 35.31 -9.11
CA GLN A 478 0.31 36.70 -8.69
C GLN A 478 0.02 36.73 -7.19
N LEU A 479 0.84 37.46 -6.45
CA LEU A 479 0.67 37.76 -5.04
C LEU A 479 0.21 39.22 -4.93
N THR A 480 -0.85 39.46 -4.15
CA THR A 480 -1.33 40.82 -3.87
C THR A 480 -1.21 41.07 -2.38
N LEU A 481 -0.39 42.06 -2.03
CA LEU A 481 -0.23 42.59 -0.68
C LEU A 481 -1.25 43.70 -0.44
N LYS A 482 -2.02 43.60 0.64
CA LYS A 482 -3.05 44.58 1.03
C LYS A 482 -2.96 45.00 2.49
N GLY A 483 -3.60 46.11 2.80
CA GLY A 483 -3.75 46.64 4.15
C GLY A 483 -2.57 47.46 4.64
N VAL A 484 -1.68 47.88 3.72
CA VAL A 484 -0.52 48.69 4.10
C VAL A 484 -0.96 50.10 4.50
N GLU A 485 -1.89 50.70 3.75
CA GLU A 485 -2.40 52.03 4.07
C GLU A 485 -3.11 52.07 5.43
N GLU A 486 -3.89 51.03 5.74
CA GLU A 486 -4.58 50.88 7.03
C GLU A 486 -3.57 50.70 8.17
N ALA A 487 -2.56 49.84 7.98
CA ALA A 487 -1.48 49.66 8.95
C ALA A 487 -0.68 50.94 9.20
N LEU A 488 -0.45 51.76 8.16
CA LEU A 488 0.19 53.07 8.29
C LEU A 488 -0.69 54.07 9.06
N GLN A 489 -2.00 54.06 8.84
CA GLN A 489 -2.96 54.87 9.59
C GLN A 489 -3.00 54.48 11.07
N ASP A 490 -2.95 53.18 11.38
CA ASP A 490 -2.94 52.66 12.76
C ASP A 490 -1.72 53.14 13.56
N ILE A 491 -0.59 53.34 12.90
CA ILE A 491 0.62 53.93 13.49
C ILE A 491 0.75 55.43 13.24
N ASN A 492 -0.28 56.05 12.65
CA ASN A 492 -0.40 57.47 12.35
C ASN A 492 0.80 58.01 11.55
N LEU A 493 1.19 57.30 10.50
CA LEU A 493 2.18 57.75 9.51
C LEU A 493 1.52 57.98 8.15
N SER A 494 1.88 59.10 7.50
CA SER A 494 1.67 59.25 6.06
C SER A 494 2.67 58.41 5.27
N TYR A 495 2.39 58.17 3.99
CA TYR A 495 3.30 57.46 3.10
C TYR A 495 4.70 58.10 3.02
N ASP A 496 4.77 59.42 2.88
CA ASP A 496 6.05 60.14 2.80
C ASP A 496 6.84 60.04 4.11
N GLU A 497 6.16 60.12 5.26
CA GLU A 497 6.79 59.91 6.57
C GLU A 497 7.26 58.47 6.78
N ALA A 498 6.51 57.50 6.26
CA ALA A 498 6.87 56.08 6.30
C ALA A 498 8.16 55.82 5.50
N ILE A 499 8.25 56.35 4.27
CA ILE A 499 9.46 56.30 3.44
C ILE A 499 10.64 56.98 4.14
N ALA A 500 10.44 58.20 4.67
CA ALA A 500 11.49 58.94 5.38
C ALA A 500 11.98 58.19 6.64
N SER A 501 11.08 57.43 7.28
CA SER A 501 11.36 56.60 8.46
C SER A 501 11.84 55.19 8.12
N GLN A 502 12.14 54.90 6.84
CA GLN A 502 12.58 53.58 6.36
C GLN A 502 11.60 52.43 6.69
N VAL A 503 10.31 52.74 6.82
CA VAL A 503 9.25 51.74 6.91
C VAL A 503 9.16 51.01 5.57
N ARG A 504 9.02 49.69 5.63
CA ARG A 504 8.99 48.83 4.44
C ARG A 504 7.95 47.74 4.61
N ALA A 505 7.37 47.28 3.51
CA ALA A 505 6.65 46.03 3.50
C ALA A 505 7.61 44.87 3.24
N GLU A 506 7.43 43.76 3.92
CA GLU A 506 8.16 42.52 3.71
C GLU A 506 7.18 41.43 3.27
N LEU A 507 7.42 40.83 2.11
CA LEU A 507 6.65 39.70 1.59
C LEU A 507 7.56 38.46 1.55
N THR A 508 7.22 37.43 2.32
CA THR A 508 8.00 36.18 2.34
C THR A 508 7.34 35.10 1.50
N VAL A 509 8.11 34.55 0.56
CA VAL A 509 7.73 33.44 -0.32
C VAL A 509 8.59 32.23 0.03
N GLU A 510 7.98 31.06 0.11
CA GLU A 510 8.66 29.79 0.41
C GLU A 510 8.46 28.78 -0.73
N GLN A 511 9.53 28.05 -1.04
CA GLN A 511 9.46 26.75 -1.69
C GLN A 511 9.59 25.66 -0.62
N THR A 512 8.51 24.92 -0.45
CA THR A 512 8.37 23.88 0.58
C THR A 512 9.26 22.66 0.30
N ALA A 513 9.36 21.74 1.25
CA ALA A 513 9.99 20.42 1.04
C ALA A 513 9.28 19.56 -0.02
N PHE A 514 8.03 19.90 -0.39
CA PHE A 514 7.30 19.27 -1.48
C PHE A 514 7.63 19.92 -2.83
N SER A 515 8.53 20.91 -2.86
CA SER A 515 8.85 21.75 -4.02
C SER A 515 7.63 22.52 -4.57
N LEU A 516 6.71 22.88 -3.68
CA LEU A 516 5.59 23.77 -3.96
C LEU A 516 5.88 25.18 -3.45
N VAL A 517 5.36 26.17 -4.15
CA VAL A 517 5.65 27.59 -3.91
C VAL A 517 4.42 28.33 -3.41
N PHE A 518 4.55 28.98 -2.26
CA PHE A 518 3.46 29.73 -1.62
C PHE A 518 3.98 30.98 -0.87
N PRO A 519 3.14 32.01 -0.70
CA PRO A 519 3.41 33.06 0.27
C PRO A 519 3.24 32.51 1.69
N VAL A 520 4.19 32.80 2.59
CA VAL A 520 4.14 32.35 3.99
C VAL A 520 3.84 33.49 4.98
N GLY A 521 3.99 34.74 4.55
CA GLY A 521 3.59 35.87 5.36
C GLY A 521 3.95 37.20 4.73
N ALA A 522 3.26 38.24 5.19
CA ALA A 522 3.58 39.62 4.88
C ALA A 522 3.50 40.48 6.13
N ASP A 523 4.44 41.42 6.26
CA ASP A 523 4.55 42.31 7.42
C ASP A 523 4.91 43.73 6.98
N LEU A 524 4.30 44.74 7.59
CA LEU A 524 4.81 46.10 7.59
C LEU A 524 5.86 46.18 8.69
N VAL A 525 7.11 46.45 8.31
CA VAL A 525 8.23 46.51 9.24
C VAL A 525 8.61 47.96 9.47
N VAL A 526 8.48 48.37 10.73
CA VAL A 526 8.89 49.69 11.19
C VAL A 526 10.23 49.53 11.91
N PRO A 527 11.31 50.12 11.37
CA PRO A 527 12.65 49.95 11.93
C PRO A 527 12.73 50.55 13.34
N ALA A 528 13.57 49.94 14.16
CA ALA A 528 13.88 50.47 15.47
C ALA A 528 14.63 51.81 15.36
N PRO A 529 14.32 52.79 16.22
CA PRO A 529 15.03 54.06 16.19
C PRO A 529 16.48 53.95 16.63
N ALA A 530 17.39 54.57 15.86
CA ALA A 530 18.83 54.66 16.19
C ALA A 530 19.10 55.53 17.44
N SER A 531 18.27 56.54 17.69
CA SER A 531 18.24 57.35 18.91
C SER A 531 16.85 57.98 19.08
N SER A 532 16.46 58.32 20.31
CA SER A 532 15.17 58.97 20.58
C SER A 532 15.08 60.44 20.11
N GLU A 533 16.16 60.99 19.54
CA GLU A 533 16.31 62.39 19.12
C GLU A 533 15.93 62.61 17.64
N GLY A 534 15.79 61.54 16.84
CA GLY A 534 15.44 61.62 15.41
C GLY A 534 14.01 61.21 15.05
N LEU A 535 13.20 60.68 15.98
CA LEU A 535 11.79 60.35 15.70
C LEU A 535 10.87 61.55 15.90
N THR A 536 9.93 61.71 14.97
CA THR A 536 8.83 62.67 15.09
C THR A 536 7.67 62.05 15.90
N GLY A 537 7.15 62.80 16.87
CA GLY A 537 5.84 62.57 17.51
C GLY A 537 5.50 61.14 17.95
N LYS A 538 4.39 60.61 17.43
CA LYS A 538 3.66 59.41 17.90
C LYS A 538 4.38 58.07 17.69
N LEU A 539 5.37 57.98 16.79
CA LEU A 539 6.25 56.81 16.70
C LEU A 539 6.99 56.57 18.03
N LYS A 540 7.36 57.65 18.73
CA LYS A 540 7.98 57.58 20.05
C LYS A 540 7.03 57.00 21.09
N GLU A 541 5.74 57.36 21.05
CA GLU A 541 4.70 56.78 21.92
C GLU A 541 4.45 55.30 21.59
N TRP A 542 4.41 54.96 20.29
CA TRP A 542 4.17 53.60 19.85
C TRP A 542 5.30 52.65 20.26
N PHE A 543 6.58 53.05 20.16
CA PHE A 543 7.72 52.26 20.65
C PHE A 543 7.88 52.30 22.19
N SER A 544 7.30 53.27 22.90
CA SER A 544 7.44 53.43 24.37
C SER A 544 6.27 52.89 25.20
N GLY A 545 5.34 52.16 24.59
CA GLY A 545 4.18 51.56 25.26
C GLY A 545 4.53 50.84 26.58
N ASN A 546 4.03 51.39 27.69
CA ASN A 546 4.13 50.96 29.10
C ASN A 546 5.51 51.10 29.79
N ALA A 547 5.96 52.35 29.99
CA ALA A 547 7.00 52.70 30.95
C ALA A 547 6.49 52.57 32.40
N ASN A 548 6.40 51.33 32.91
CA ASN A 548 6.28 51.05 34.35
C ASN A 548 7.18 49.87 34.76
N ALA A 549 8.37 49.78 34.17
CA ALA A 549 9.42 48.87 34.62
C ALA A 549 10.67 49.69 34.95
N THR A 550 11.01 49.71 36.25
CA THR A 550 12.28 50.24 36.76
C THR A 550 13.46 49.57 36.08
N THR A 551 14.40 50.42 35.69
CA THR A 551 15.75 50.15 35.19
C THR A 551 16.40 48.89 35.75
N GLU A 552 16.68 47.92 34.87
CA GLU A 552 18.01 47.30 34.68
C GLU A 552 17.96 46.34 33.48
N GLN A 553 18.91 46.52 32.53
CA GLN A 553 19.11 45.76 31.28
C GLN A 553 17.99 45.85 30.21
N ALA A 554 17.93 46.99 29.50
CA ALA A 554 17.18 47.08 28.25
C ALA A 554 18.00 46.50 27.09
N SER A 555 17.46 45.49 26.40
CA SER A 555 17.91 45.06 25.08
C SER A 555 17.80 46.22 24.06
N PRO A 556 18.57 46.22 22.96
CA PRO A 556 18.40 47.22 21.90
C PRO A 556 16.93 47.26 21.44
N PRO A 557 16.39 48.41 21.03
CA PRO A 557 15.03 48.46 20.50
C PRO A 557 14.94 47.53 19.29
N GLU A 558 13.99 46.58 19.33
CA GLU A 558 13.70 45.66 18.22
C GLU A 558 12.72 46.33 17.24
N GLU A 559 12.86 46.01 15.96
CA GLU A 559 11.92 46.45 14.92
C GLU A 559 10.50 45.94 15.22
N LYS A 560 9.48 46.77 14.93
CA LYS A 560 8.08 46.39 15.09
C LYS A 560 7.51 45.91 13.77
N ARG A 561 6.66 44.88 13.85
CA ARG A 561 6.04 44.23 12.69
C ARG A 561 4.52 44.26 12.83
N ILE A 562 3.81 44.68 11.78
CA ILE A 562 2.36 44.63 11.69
C ILE A 562 2.00 43.64 10.58
N LYS A 563 1.18 42.63 10.88
CA LYS A 563 0.77 41.64 9.89
C LYS A 563 -0.07 42.31 8.80
N LEU A 564 0.22 41.98 7.55
CA LEU A 564 -0.49 42.46 6.37
C LEU A 564 -1.28 41.33 5.74
N ASP A 565 -2.31 41.69 4.96
CA ASP A 565 -3.11 40.73 4.22
C ASP A 565 -2.41 40.35 2.91
N ILE A 566 -2.42 39.05 2.62
CA ILE A 566 -1.91 38.51 1.36
C ILE A 566 -2.93 37.59 0.71
N SER A 567 -3.14 37.79 -0.59
CA SER A 567 -3.87 36.87 -1.45
C SER A 567 -3.00 36.40 -2.61
N SER A 568 -3.22 35.17 -3.06
CA SER A 568 -2.55 34.59 -4.22
C SER A 568 -3.55 34.18 -5.30
N LEU A 569 -3.22 34.43 -6.56
CA LEU A 569 -3.98 34.00 -7.72
C LEU A 569 -3.05 33.22 -8.69
N PRO A 570 -3.37 31.98 -9.09
CA PRO A 570 -2.66 31.32 -10.18
C PRO A 570 -2.82 32.10 -11.48
N VAL A 571 -1.76 32.27 -12.27
CA VAL A 571 -1.83 33.04 -13.52
C VAL A 571 -1.94 32.14 -14.76
N SER A 572 -1.44 30.90 -14.66
CA SER A 572 -1.36 29.94 -15.77
C SER A 572 -2.25 28.71 -15.52
N LEU A 573 -1.67 27.52 -15.32
CA LEU A 573 -2.41 26.32 -14.99
C LEU A 573 -2.92 26.41 -13.56
N HIS A 574 -4.23 26.28 -13.40
CA HIS A 574 -4.87 26.39 -12.10
C HIS A 574 -4.85 25.05 -11.37
N PRO A 575 -4.64 25.02 -10.04
CA PRO A 575 -4.96 23.85 -9.22
C PRO A 575 -6.46 23.52 -9.26
N MET A 576 -6.87 22.32 -8.87
CA MET A 576 -8.29 22.04 -8.68
C MET A 576 -8.86 22.89 -7.54
N THR A 577 -9.98 23.57 -7.79
CA THR A 577 -10.73 24.28 -6.75
C THR A 577 -11.37 23.29 -5.77
N VAL A 578 -11.77 23.77 -4.60
CA VAL A 578 -12.49 22.95 -3.60
C VAL A 578 -13.76 22.35 -4.21
N ASP A 579 -14.52 23.14 -4.97
CA ASP A 579 -15.76 22.68 -5.61
C ASP A 579 -15.50 21.63 -6.69
N ALA A 580 -14.46 21.84 -7.52
CA ALA A 580 -14.06 20.87 -8.54
C ALA A 580 -13.62 19.54 -7.90
N LYS A 581 -12.84 19.60 -6.80
CA LYS A 581 -12.47 18.41 -6.03
C LYS A 581 -13.71 17.71 -5.48
N GLY A 582 -14.65 18.47 -4.92
CA GLY A 582 -15.93 17.94 -4.42
C GLY A 582 -16.72 17.18 -5.50
N ALA A 583 -16.85 17.78 -6.69
CA ALA A 583 -17.54 17.16 -7.82
C ALA A 583 -16.83 15.87 -8.30
N SER A 584 -15.50 15.89 -8.42
CA SER A 584 -14.71 14.71 -8.79
C SER A 584 -14.79 13.60 -7.73
N ILE A 585 -14.73 13.93 -6.43
CA ILE A 585 -14.90 12.95 -5.34
C ILE A 585 -16.28 12.31 -5.41
N GLU A 586 -17.34 13.10 -5.61
CA GLU A 586 -18.70 12.57 -5.75
C GLU A 586 -18.80 11.63 -6.95
N LYS A 587 -18.24 12.03 -8.10
CA LYS A 587 -18.19 11.22 -9.31
C LYS A 587 -17.48 9.89 -9.09
N LEU A 588 -16.27 9.91 -8.53
CA LEU A 588 -15.49 8.71 -8.24
C LEU A 588 -16.18 7.81 -7.20
N THR A 589 -16.85 8.41 -6.21
CA THR A 589 -17.62 7.66 -5.20
C THR A 589 -18.80 6.92 -5.82
N LYS A 590 -19.52 7.54 -6.76
CA LYS A 590 -20.60 6.88 -7.52
C LYS A 590 -20.08 5.68 -8.32
N LEU A 591 -18.93 5.82 -8.97
CA LEU A 591 -18.28 4.71 -9.70
C LEU A 591 -17.87 3.58 -8.74
N ASN A 592 -17.21 3.92 -7.62
CA ASN A 592 -16.81 2.95 -6.59
C ASN A 592 -18.02 2.19 -6.03
N TYR A 593 -19.13 2.89 -5.78
CA TYR A 593 -20.36 2.28 -5.28
C TYR A 593 -21.01 1.34 -6.30
N ALA A 594 -21.10 1.77 -7.57
CA ALA A 594 -21.65 0.94 -8.64
C ALA A 594 -20.84 -0.36 -8.85
N GLU A 595 -19.51 -0.27 -8.82
CA GLU A 595 -18.63 -1.44 -8.92
C GLU A 595 -18.78 -2.38 -7.72
N LYS A 596 -18.87 -1.84 -6.50
CA LYS A 596 -19.10 -2.65 -5.30
C LYS A 596 -20.43 -3.39 -5.37
N LEU A 597 -21.50 -2.75 -5.82
CA LEU A 597 -22.80 -3.40 -6.01
C LEU A 597 -22.73 -4.50 -7.07
N LYS A 598 -22.05 -4.24 -8.20
CA LYS A 598 -21.84 -5.25 -9.25
C LYS A 598 -21.05 -6.45 -8.73
N ALA A 599 -19.95 -6.23 -8.00
CA ALA A 599 -19.15 -7.30 -7.42
C ALA A 599 -19.94 -8.14 -6.41
N LEU A 600 -20.68 -7.50 -5.51
CA LEU A 600 -21.55 -8.19 -4.54
C LEU A 600 -22.64 -9.03 -5.23
N ARG A 601 -23.21 -8.52 -6.32
CA ARG A 601 -24.18 -9.23 -7.15
C ARG A 601 -23.56 -10.46 -7.80
N GLU A 602 -22.41 -10.31 -8.45
CA GLU A 602 -21.70 -11.42 -9.10
C GLU A 602 -21.25 -12.48 -8.10
N GLU A 603 -20.72 -12.08 -6.94
CA GLU A 603 -20.36 -12.99 -5.85
C GLU A 603 -21.59 -13.74 -5.30
N SER A 604 -22.71 -13.03 -5.09
CA SER A 604 -23.95 -13.65 -4.63
C SER A 604 -24.51 -14.63 -5.66
N PHE A 605 -24.42 -14.29 -6.95
CA PHE A 605 -24.87 -15.15 -8.05
C PHE A 605 -24.02 -16.41 -8.15
N ASN A 606 -22.69 -16.27 -8.18
CA ASN A 606 -21.76 -17.40 -8.21
C ASN A 606 -21.89 -18.27 -6.95
N GLY A 607 -22.14 -17.66 -5.79
CA GLY A 607 -22.41 -18.37 -4.54
C GLY A 607 -23.71 -19.18 -4.60
N LEU A 608 -24.78 -18.63 -5.16
CA LEU A 608 -26.03 -19.34 -5.41
C LEU A 608 -25.84 -20.50 -6.39
N GLU A 609 -25.18 -20.25 -7.52
CA GLU A 609 -24.91 -21.27 -8.55
C GLU A 609 -24.10 -22.43 -7.97
N SER A 610 -22.99 -22.13 -7.29
CA SER A 610 -22.16 -23.14 -6.61
C SER A 610 -22.98 -23.95 -5.59
N ARG A 611 -23.82 -23.29 -4.80
CA ARG A 611 -24.72 -23.95 -3.85
C ARG A 611 -25.72 -24.88 -4.53
N LEU A 612 -26.29 -24.48 -5.67
CA LEU A 612 -27.22 -25.31 -6.45
C LEU A 612 -26.54 -26.55 -7.01
N TYR A 613 -25.28 -26.47 -7.44
CA TYR A 613 -24.52 -27.64 -7.87
C TYR A 613 -24.25 -28.61 -6.72
N VAL A 614 -23.81 -28.11 -5.56
CA VAL A 614 -23.63 -28.95 -4.37
C VAL A 614 -24.96 -29.59 -3.96
N LEU A 615 -26.05 -28.84 -3.99
CA LEU A 615 -27.37 -29.35 -3.63
C LEU A 615 -27.87 -30.41 -4.61
N LYS A 616 -27.56 -30.29 -5.91
CA LYS A 616 -27.87 -31.33 -6.91
C LYS A 616 -27.23 -32.67 -6.52
N ASP A 617 -25.97 -32.65 -6.12
CA ASP A 617 -25.24 -33.87 -5.71
C ASP A 617 -25.83 -34.46 -4.42
N VAL A 618 -26.17 -33.60 -3.46
CA VAL A 618 -26.88 -34.02 -2.24
C VAL A 618 -28.20 -34.69 -2.62
N LEU A 619 -29.00 -34.08 -3.49
CA LEU A 619 -30.32 -34.58 -3.87
C LEU A 619 -30.30 -35.86 -4.73
N ALA A 620 -29.19 -36.14 -5.42
CA ALA A 620 -29.01 -37.35 -6.22
C ALA A 620 -28.92 -38.64 -5.37
N ASN A 621 -28.88 -38.51 -4.04
CA ASN A 621 -28.91 -39.62 -3.08
C ASN A 621 -27.77 -40.64 -3.26
N ASP A 622 -26.55 -40.14 -3.46
CA ASP A 622 -25.33 -40.94 -3.28
C ASP A 622 -25.18 -41.29 -1.79
N GLU A 623 -25.62 -42.50 -1.42
CA GLU A 623 -25.65 -42.98 -0.02
C GLU A 623 -24.26 -42.93 0.63
N GLU A 624 -23.18 -43.12 -0.14
CA GLU A 624 -21.81 -43.14 0.37
C GLU A 624 -21.35 -41.75 0.80
N LYS A 625 -21.77 -40.70 0.09
CA LYS A 625 -21.35 -39.31 0.36
C LYS A 625 -22.34 -38.51 1.21
N PHE A 626 -23.63 -38.69 0.98
CA PHE A 626 -24.68 -37.85 1.57
C PHE A 626 -25.68 -38.63 2.41
N GLY A 627 -25.44 -39.92 2.68
CA GLY A 627 -26.31 -40.74 3.51
C GLY A 627 -26.64 -40.11 4.87
N ALA A 628 -25.68 -39.45 5.52
CA ALA A 628 -25.91 -38.75 6.79
C ALA A 628 -26.91 -37.58 6.67
N PHE A 629 -26.87 -36.84 5.55
CA PHE A 629 -27.82 -35.76 5.28
C PHE A 629 -29.22 -36.32 5.05
N HIS A 630 -29.35 -37.34 4.19
CA HIS A 630 -30.65 -37.98 3.92
C HIS A 630 -31.25 -38.63 5.16
N ASN A 631 -30.42 -39.23 6.01
CA ASN A 631 -30.88 -39.90 7.22
C ASN A 631 -31.61 -38.93 8.18
N VAL A 632 -31.10 -37.69 8.32
CA VAL A 632 -31.72 -36.67 9.21
C VAL A 632 -32.81 -35.83 8.54
N THR A 633 -33.12 -36.09 7.26
CA THR A 633 -34.07 -35.30 6.47
C THR A 633 -35.43 -35.99 6.41
N GLN A 634 -36.51 -35.26 6.64
CA GLN A 634 -37.86 -35.80 6.47
C GLN A 634 -38.24 -35.83 5.00
N ALA A 635 -39.10 -36.77 4.60
CA ALA A 635 -39.52 -36.92 3.21
C ALA A 635 -40.15 -35.64 2.63
N HIS A 636 -40.97 -34.91 3.40
CA HIS A 636 -41.57 -33.66 2.94
C HIS A 636 -40.53 -32.55 2.75
N GLU A 637 -39.55 -32.44 3.64
CA GLU A 637 -38.44 -31.47 3.54
C GLU A 637 -37.58 -31.75 2.31
N LEU A 638 -37.33 -33.04 2.01
CA LEU A 638 -36.58 -33.45 0.83
C LEU A 638 -37.32 -33.08 -0.47
N GLU A 639 -38.64 -33.31 -0.53
CA GLU A 639 -39.44 -32.94 -1.70
C GLU A 639 -39.56 -31.41 -1.88
N GLU A 640 -39.73 -30.67 -0.78
CA GLU A 640 -39.70 -29.19 -0.82
C GLU A 640 -38.34 -28.67 -1.30
N LEU A 641 -37.24 -29.28 -0.85
CA LEU A 641 -35.89 -28.91 -1.24
C LEU A 641 -35.60 -29.27 -2.72
N LYS A 642 -36.06 -30.43 -3.21
CA LYS A 642 -35.97 -30.78 -4.64
C LYS A 642 -36.74 -29.79 -5.51
N LYS A 643 -37.95 -29.43 -5.09
CA LYS A 643 -38.78 -28.46 -5.80
C LYS A 643 -38.11 -27.08 -5.83
N ALA A 644 -37.67 -26.58 -4.68
CA ALA A 644 -36.98 -25.29 -4.60
C ALA A 644 -35.67 -25.27 -5.40
N HIS A 645 -34.92 -26.38 -5.40
CA HIS A 645 -33.71 -26.53 -6.22
C HIS A 645 -34.03 -26.46 -7.72
N SER A 646 -35.05 -27.18 -8.18
CA SER A 646 -35.46 -27.21 -9.58
C SER A 646 -35.93 -25.83 -10.05
N GLU A 647 -36.79 -25.17 -9.26
CA GLU A 647 -37.26 -23.81 -9.53
C GLU A 647 -36.10 -22.79 -9.58
N ALA A 648 -35.15 -22.90 -8.65
CA ALA A 648 -34.01 -21.99 -8.60
C ALA A 648 -33.03 -22.22 -9.76
N LEU A 649 -32.83 -23.47 -10.20
CA LEU A 649 -31.98 -23.79 -11.33
C LEU A 649 -32.58 -23.25 -12.64
N GLU A 650 -33.88 -23.45 -12.86
CA GLU A 650 -34.61 -22.88 -14.00
C GLU A 650 -34.57 -21.34 -13.99
N TRP A 651 -34.70 -20.74 -12.80
CA TRP A 651 -34.59 -19.29 -12.64
C TRP A 651 -33.17 -18.77 -12.96
N VAL A 652 -32.12 -19.47 -12.52
CA VAL A 652 -30.72 -19.13 -12.83
C VAL A 652 -30.47 -19.14 -14.34
N ASP A 653 -30.98 -20.15 -15.05
CA ASP A 653 -30.79 -20.33 -16.50
C ASP A 653 -31.56 -19.29 -17.33
N SER A 654 -32.70 -18.80 -16.83
CA SER A 654 -33.59 -17.89 -17.58
C SER A 654 -33.40 -16.42 -17.24
N GLU A 655 -33.51 -16.07 -15.96
CA GLU A 655 -33.55 -14.68 -15.47
C GLU A 655 -32.29 -14.28 -14.71
N GLY A 656 -31.58 -15.27 -14.16
CA GLY A 656 -30.46 -15.10 -13.23
C GLY A 656 -29.38 -14.13 -13.72
N TRP A 657 -29.02 -14.21 -15.01
CA TRP A 657 -28.00 -13.33 -15.60
C TRP A 657 -28.34 -11.84 -15.56
N SER A 658 -29.62 -11.48 -15.50
CA SER A 658 -30.11 -10.09 -15.45
C SER A 658 -30.69 -9.68 -14.09
N ALA A 659 -30.80 -10.61 -13.15
CA ALA A 659 -31.43 -10.40 -11.84
C ALA A 659 -30.67 -9.42 -10.95
N THR A 660 -31.39 -8.64 -10.13
CA THR A 660 -30.77 -7.74 -9.14
C THR A 660 -30.18 -8.51 -7.97
N LEU A 661 -29.35 -7.84 -7.16
CA LEU A 661 -28.77 -8.43 -5.95
C LEU A 661 -29.87 -8.94 -4.99
N GLU A 662 -30.95 -8.18 -4.83
CA GLU A 662 -32.07 -8.51 -3.96
C GLU A 662 -32.79 -9.78 -4.44
N GLN A 663 -33.01 -9.90 -5.75
CA GLN A 663 -33.65 -11.09 -6.34
C GLN A 663 -32.79 -12.34 -6.14
N ILE A 664 -31.47 -12.24 -6.35
CA ILE A 664 -30.53 -13.34 -6.12
C ILE A 664 -30.56 -13.76 -4.65
N GLN A 665 -30.55 -12.79 -3.73
CA GLN A 665 -30.61 -13.04 -2.28
C GLN A 665 -31.95 -13.67 -1.85
N GLU A 666 -33.07 -13.29 -2.46
CA GLU A 666 -34.38 -13.87 -2.20
C GLU A 666 -34.40 -15.36 -2.56
N VAL A 667 -33.92 -15.72 -3.75
CA VAL A 667 -33.83 -17.13 -4.20
C VAL A 667 -32.87 -17.91 -3.30
N ALA A 668 -31.69 -17.35 -2.99
CA ALA A 668 -30.73 -17.99 -2.09
C ALA A 668 -31.29 -18.20 -0.68
N SER A 669 -32.05 -17.23 -0.16
CA SER A 669 -32.69 -17.30 1.16
C SER A 669 -33.76 -18.39 1.22
N LYS A 670 -34.56 -18.57 0.15
CA LYS A 670 -35.56 -19.64 0.06
C LYS A 670 -34.94 -21.04 0.14
N ILE A 671 -33.79 -21.26 -0.51
CA ILE A 671 -33.05 -22.53 -0.39
C ILE A 671 -32.47 -22.65 1.03
N SER A 672 -31.92 -21.55 1.56
CA SER A 672 -31.29 -21.57 2.86
C SER A 672 -32.24 -21.84 4.02
N SER A 673 -33.47 -21.33 3.96
CA SER A 673 -34.47 -21.59 4.99
C SER A 673 -34.87 -23.07 5.05
N LEU A 674 -34.82 -23.79 3.92
CA LEU A 674 -35.09 -25.23 3.86
C LEU A 674 -33.88 -26.07 4.31
N GLU A 675 -32.66 -25.69 3.93
CA GLU A 675 -31.46 -26.44 4.31
C GLU A 675 -31.04 -26.26 5.77
N THR A 676 -31.27 -25.08 6.35
CA THR A 676 -30.74 -24.73 7.68
C THR A 676 -31.22 -25.70 8.78
N PRO A 677 -32.53 -26.02 8.90
CA PRO A 677 -33.01 -26.98 9.91
C PRO A 677 -32.42 -28.39 9.74
N ILE A 678 -32.15 -28.82 8.51
CA ILE A 678 -31.52 -30.12 8.21
C ILE A 678 -30.04 -30.10 8.65
N LYS A 679 -29.30 -29.06 8.25
CA LYS A 679 -27.88 -28.88 8.62
C LYS A 679 -27.69 -28.76 10.13
N GLU A 680 -28.61 -28.09 10.83
CA GLU A 680 -28.59 -28.01 12.29
C GLU A 680 -28.82 -29.37 12.96
N ARG A 681 -29.76 -30.18 12.47
CA ARG A 681 -29.97 -31.56 12.96
C ARG A 681 -28.73 -32.42 12.72
N LEU A 682 -28.15 -32.35 11.51
CA LEU A 682 -26.92 -33.07 11.16
C LEU A 682 -25.78 -32.70 12.12
N LYS A 683 -25.56 -31.40 12.35
CA LYS A 683 -24.53 -30.91 13.28
C LYS A 683 -24.78 -31.40 14.71
N LYS A 684 -26.03 -31.35 15.19
CA LYS A 684 -26.39 -31.85 16.53
C LYS A 684 -26.10 -33.35 16.65
N GLN A 685 -26.43 -34.15 15.63
CA GLN A 685 -26.18 -35.59 15.65
C GLN A 685 -24.67 -35.92 15.61
N GLN A 686 -23.89 -35.19 14.82
CA GLN A 686 -22.42 -35.34 14.76
C GLN A 686 -21.77 -35.04 16.12
N VAL A 687 -22.11 -33.89 16.73
CA VAL A 687 -21.58 -33.49 18.04
C VAL A 687 -21.98 -34.50 19.12
N LYS A 688 -23.24 -34.96 19.08
CA LYS A 688 -23.74 -35.99 20.01
C LYS A 688 -23.02 -37.33 19.85
N ALA A 689 -22.78 -37.78 18.61
CA ALA A 689 -22.08 -39.04 18.33
C ALA A 689 -20.62 -38.98 18.81
N ALA A 690 -19.94 -37.85 18.61
CA ALA A 690 -18.60 -37.62 19.13
C ALA A 690 -18.56 -37.69 20.66
N ALA A 691 -19.46 -36.97 21.34
CA ALA A 691 -19.55 -36.98 22.80
C ALA A 691 -19.87 -38.39 23.36
N LEU A 692 -20.70 -39.17 22.67
CA LEU A 692 -20.99 -40.56 23.06
C LEU A 692 -19.76 -41.44 22.92
N GLY A 693 -19.04 -41.32 21.80
CA GLY A 693 -17.80 -42.05 21.56
C GLY A 693 -16.74 -41.75 22.61
N ASP A 694 -16.60 -40.49 23.02
CA ASP A 694 -15.65 -40.09 24.06
C ASP A 694 -16.04 -40.60 25.45
N LEU A 695 -17.33 -40.55 25.80
CA LEU A 695 -17.82 -41.19 27.03
C LEU A 695 -17.56 -42.71 27.01
N GLN A 696 -17.81 -43.40 25.90
CA GLN A 696 -17.55 -44.83 25.77
C GLN A 696 -16.06 -45.17 25.91
N LYS A 697 -15.16 -44.36 25.33
CA LYS A 697 -13.71 -44.49 25.51
C LYS A 697 -13.32 -44.29 26.97
N ALA A 698 -13.87 -43.27 27.65
CA ALA A 698 -13.61 -43.00 29.07
C ALA A 698 -14.06 -44.17 29.96
N LEU A 699 -15.26 -44.72 29.71
CA LEU A 699 -15.76 -45.91 30.41
C LEU A 699 -14.86 -47.13 30.18
N PHE A 700 -14.43 -47.36 28.93
CA PHE A 700 -13.52 -48.46 28.59
C PHE A 700 -12.14 -48.32 29.26
N ALA A 701 -11.55 -47.12 29.22
CA ALA A 701 -10.30 -46.82 29.90
C ALA A 701 -10.42 -47.03 31.42
N GLY A 702 -11.51 -46.55 32.02
CA GLY A 702 -11.83 -46.75 33.43
C GLY A 702 -11.89 -48.23 33.82
N ARG A 703 -12.60 -49.07 33.05
CA ARG A 703 -12.67 -50.53 33.28
C ARG A 703 -11.30 -51.19 33.17
N THR A 704 -10.53 -50.83 32.15
CA THR A 704 -9.18 -51.39 31.93
C THR A 704 -8.26 -51.02 33.08
N PHE A 705 -8.33 -49.79 33.57
CA PHE A 705 -7.61 -49.35 34.77
C PHE A 705 -8.05 -50.11 36.02
N LEU A 706 -9.35 -50.31 36.26
CA LEU A 706 -9.83 -51.08 37.41
C LEU A 706 -9.26 -52.50 37.45
N GLN A 707 -9.14 -53.17 36.30
CA GLN A 707 -8.50 -54.50 36.23
C GLN A 707 -7.03 -54.46 36.66
N GLN A 708 -6.28 -53.46 36.19
CA GLN A 708 -4.88 -53.26 36.57
C GLN A 708 -4.73 -52.85 38.05
N ALA A 709 -5.61 -51.97 38.53
CA ALA A 709 -5.61 -51.48 39.91
C ALA A 709 -5.99 -52.59 40.91
N ARG A 710 -6.97 -53.45 40.58
CA ARG A 710 -7.32 -54.65 41.38
C ARG A 710 -6.18 -55.67 41.40
N LYS A 711 -5.44 -55.81 40.30
CA LYS A 711 -4.21 -56.62 40.28
C LYS A 711 -3.13 -56.01 41.19
N ASN A 712 -2.91 -54.69 41.14
CA ASN A 712 -1.96 -54.01 42.04
C ASN A 712 -2.34 -54.19 43.52
N LEU A 713 -3.62 -54.05 43.87
CA LEU A 713 -4.15 -54.28 45.22
C LEU A 713 -3.86 -55.69 45.77
N THR A 714 -3.71 -56.70 44.91
CA THR A 714 -3.60 -58.12 45.28
C THR A 714 -2.20 -58.71 45.09
N THR A 715 -1.30 -58.01 44.40
CA THR A 715 0.03 -58.57 44.02
C THR A 715 1.23 -57.80 44.58
N THR A 716 1.04 -56.62 45.18
CA THR A 716 2.12 -55.83 45.78
C THR A 716 1.84 -55.48 47.23
N ASP A 717 2.84 -55.60 48.10
CA ASP A 717 2.76 -55.24 49.53
C ASP A 717 2.58 -53.72 49.79
N GLU A 718 2.74 -52.90 48.74
CA GLU A 718 2.56 -51.43 48.68
C GLU A 718 1.54 -51.06 47.60
N SER A 719 0.26 -51.37 47.82
CA SER A 719 -0.81 -50.95 46.89
C SER A 719 -0.86 -49.42 46.75
N ARG A 720 -0.97 -48.96 45.52
CA ARG A 720 -1.09 -47.53 45.17
C ARG A 720 -2.47 -46.95 45.50
N TYR A 721 -3.46 -47.81 45.69
CA TYR A 721 -4.88 -47.47 45.87
C TYR A 721 -5.48 -48.20 47.07
N THR A 722 -6.56 -47.67 47.64
CA THR A 722 -7.37 -48.39 48.65
C THR A 722 -8.50 -49.20 47.99
N PHE A 723 -8.96 -50.27 48.65
CA PHE A 723 -10.14 -51.03 48.18
C PHE A 723 -11.36 -50.12 48.01
N LYS A 724 -11.59 -49.21 48.96
CA LYS A 724 -12.71 -48.26 48.91
C LYS A 724 -12.66 -47.35 47.67
N GLU A 725 -11.50 -46.80 47.31
CA GLU A 725 -11.36 -45.93 46.14
C GLU A 725 -11.62 -46.66 44.82
N ILE A 726 -11.15 -47.92 44.73
CA ILE A 726 -11.39 -48.76 43.55
C ILE A 726 -12.86 -49.20 43.48
N ASP A 727 -13.47 -49.57 44.61
CA ASP A 727 -14.89 -49.93 44.68
C ASP A 727 -15.80 -48.73 44.40
N ASP A 728 -15.46 -47.53 44.89
CA ASP A 728 -16.20 -46.29 44.65
C ASP A 728 -16.12 -45.89 43.16
N PHE A 729 -14.95 -46.01 42.51
CA PHE A 729 -14.81 -45.76 41.08
C PHE A 729 -15.55 -46.81 40.23
N GLU A 730 -15.50 -48.09 40.61
CA GLU A 730 -16.27 -49.15 39.97
C GLU A 730 -17.78 -48.90 40.08
N ALA A 731 -18.25 -48.49 41.26
CA ALA A 731 -19.64 -48.11 41.46
C ALA A 731 -20.03 -46.89 40.61
N HIS A 732 -19.13 -45.92 40.43
CA HIS A 732 -19.35 -44.77 39.56
C HIS A 732 -19.45 -45.17 38.08
N LEU A 733 -18.53 -45.99 37.57
CA LEU A 733 -18.60 -46.51 36.20
C LEU A 733 -19.89 -47.30 35.98
N PHE A 734 -20.24 -48.20 36.89
CA PHE A 734 -21.47 -48.99 36.82
C PHE A 734 -22.73 -48.11 36.83
N LYS A 735 -22.75 -47.06 37.66
CA LYS A 735 -23.85 -46.08 37.69
C LYS A 735 -23.98 -45.33 36.37
N THR A 736 -22.86 -44.82 35.83
CA THR A 736 -22.84 -44.09 34.56
C THR A 736 -23.28 -44.99 33.39
N GLU A 737 -22.87 -46.26 33.38
CA GLU A 737 -23.31 -47.23 32.38
C GLU A 737 -24.79 -47.58 32.48
N ASN A 738 -25.31 -47.78 33.69
CA ASN A 738 -26.73 -48.08 33.88
C ASN A 738 -27.64 -46.88 33.60
N TRP A 739 -27.12 -45.66 33.72
CA TRP A 739 -27.77 -44.47 33.21
C TRP A 739 -27.74 -44.42 31.68
N LEU A 740 -26.59 -44.69 31.06
CA LEU A 740 -26.40 -44.58 29.62
C LEU A 740 -27.14 -45.67 28.81
N ARG A 741 -27.13 -46.93 29.25
CA ARG A 741 -27.72 -48.06 28.52
C ARG A 741 -29.21 -47.89 28.15
N PRO A 742 -30.13 -47.56 29.07
CA PRO A 742 -31.54 -47.38 28.72
C PRO A 742 -31.76 -46.16 27.82
N LEU A 743 -30.93 -45.13 27.97
CA LEU A 743 -30.95 -43.95 27.13
C LEU A 743 -30.49 -44.26 25.70
N MET A 744 -29.39 -44.99 25.52
CA MET A 744 -28.92 -45.45 24.20
C MET A 744 -29.97 -46.28 23.47
N ARG A 745 -30.66 -47.21 24.16
CA ARG A 745 -31.75 -48.00 23.55
C ARG A 745 -32.92 -47.14 23.12
N LYS A 746 -33.27 -46.12 23.92
CA LYS A 746 -34.34 -45.18 23.59
C LYS A 746 -33.96 -44.31 22.40
N ASP A 747 -32.67 -43.97 22.27
CA ASP A 747 -32.13 -43.18 21.17
C ASP A 747 -32.01 -43.98 19.86
N GLU A 748 -31.60 -45.25 19.93
CA GLU A 748 -31.59 -46.18 18.79
C GLU A 748 -32.99 -46.41 18.21
N ALA A 749 -34.03 -46.28 19.03
CA ALA A 749 -35.43 -46.41 18.60
C ALA A 749 -36.06 -45.09 18.10
N ALA A 750 -35.40 -43.95 18.34
CA ALA A 750 -35.88 -42.64 17.87
C ALA A 750 -35.58 -42.47 16.38
N LYS A 751 -36.40 -41.69 15.68
CA LYS A 751 -36.10 -41.38 14.28
C LYS A 751 -34.91 -40.43 14.21
N PRO A 752 -34.08 -40.46 13.15
CA PRO A 752 -32.87 -39.65 13.09
C PRO A 752 -33.12 -38.13 13.10
N TRP A 753 -34.35 -37.68 12.77
CA TRP A 753 -34.77 -36.28 12.81
C TRP A 753 -35.48 -35.87 14.11
N GLU A 754 -35.70 -36.80 15.05
CA GLU A 754 -36.32 -36.52 16.34
C GLU A 754 -35.26 -36.11 17.38
N GLU A 755 -35.68 -35.34 18.38
CA GLU A 755 -34.82 -35.03 19.51
C GLU A 755 -34.58 -36.30 20.33
N GLY A 756 -33.31 -36.66 20.48
CA GLY A 756 -32.91 -37.91 21.10
C GLY A 756 -33.16 -37.98 22.61
N ALA A 757 -32.89 -39.14 23.19
CA ALA A 757 -33.07 -39.40 24.62
C ALA A 757 -32.06 -38.67 25.53
N TYR A 758 -31.01 -38.11 24.94
CA TYR A 758 -29.93 -37.35 25.58
C TYR A 758 -29.31 -36.37 24.59
N ASN A 759 -28.65 -35.34 25.11
CA ASN A 759 -27.87 -34.38 24.31
C ASN A 759 -26.35 -34.49 24.58
N ALA A 760 -25.56 -33.82 23.73
CA ALA A 760 -24.11 -33.82 23.84
C ALA A 760 -23.59 -33.29 25.19
N SER A 761 -24.23 -32.26 25.76
CA SER A 761 -23.81 -31.69 27.04
C SER A 761 -23.97 -32.68 28.20
N GLU A 762 -25.04 -33.48 28.19
CA GLU A 762 -25.27 -34.52 29.20
C GLU A 762 -24.20 -35.63 29.11
N LEU A 763 -23.86 -36.05 27.89
CA LEU A 763 -22.80 -37.03 27.64
C LEU A 763 -21.42 -36.51 28.04
N GLU A 764 -21.08 -35.26 27.67
CA GLU A 764 -19.81 -34.64 28.01
C GLU A 764 -19.65 -34.49 29.53
N LYS A 765 -20.71 -34.08 30.25
CA LYS A 765 -20.68 -34.00 31.71
C LYS A 765 -20.44 -35.36 32.35
N ALA A 766 -21.12 -36.40 31.86
CA ALA A 766 -20.92 -37.77 32.33
C ALA A 766 -19.48 -38.26 32.03
N GLY A 767 -18.97 -37.96 30.83
CA GLY A 767 -17.61 -38.33 30.41
C GLY A 767 -16.53 -37.66 31.25
N ARG A 768 -16.66 -36.36 31.49
CA ARG A 768 -15.76 -35.60 32.38
C ARG A 768 -15.78 -36.14 33.80
N SER A 769 -16.96 -36.43 34.35
CA SER A 769 -17.07 -37.03 35.69
C SER A 769 -16.29 -38.35 35.82
N VAL A 770 -16.34 -39.20 34.79
CA VAL A 770 -15.56 -40.45 34.76
C VAL A 770 -14.06 -40.17 34.62
N GLN A 771 -13.70 -39.25 33.73
CA GLN A 771 -12.31 -38.90 33.44
C GLN A 771 -11.62 -38.22 34.62
N ASP A 772 -12.31 -37.35 35.36
CA ASP A 772 -11.77 -36.65 36.53
C ASP A 772 -11.37 -37.64 37.63
N ILE A 773 -12.25 -38.58 37.97
CA ILE A 773 -11.97 -39.62 38.97
C ILE A 773 -10.85 -40.55 38.47
N PHE A 774 -10.87 -40.92 37.19
CA PHE A 774 -9.82 -41.73 36.57
C PHE A 774 -8.44 -41.05 36.64
N MET A 775 -8.38 -39.74 36.35
CA MET A 775 -7.15 -38.95 36.40
C MET A 775 -6.64 -38.76 37.84
N GLU A 776 -7.54 -38.58 38.81
CA GLU A 776 -7.17 -38.51 40.22
C GLU A 776 -6.51 -39.80 40.70
N LEU A 777 -7.09 -40.95 40.34
CA LEU A 777 -6.56 -42.26 40.71
C LEU A 777 -5.25 -42.56 39.98
N THR A 778 -5.17 -42.37 38.66
CA THR A 778 -3.95 -42.62 37.90
C THR A 778 -2.75 -41.77 38.34
N ASN A 779 -2.97 -40.57 38.90
CA ASN A 779 -1.93 -39.68 39.41
C ASN A 779 -1.54 -39.91 40.88
N ARG A 780 -2.21 -40.81 41.60
CA ARG A 780 -1.92 -41.12 43.03
C ARG A 780 -0.48 -41.62 43.21
N LYS A 781 0.22 -41.41 44.33
CA LYS A 781 1.56 -42.01 44.57
C LYS A 781 1.47 -43.22 45.54
N PRO A 782 2.37 -44.23 45.49
CA PRO A 782 2.34 -45.39 46.39
C PRO A 782 2.55 -44.99 47.87
N ALA A 783 1.88 -45.67 48.80
CA ALA A 783 2.00 -45.42 50.24
C ALA A 783 3.12 -46.24 50.89
N LYS A 784 4.00 -45.61 51.70
CA LYS A 784 5.01 -46.28 52.57
C LYS A 784 4.38 -46.77 53.88
N LYS A 785 4.66 -48.02 54.30
CA LYS A 785 4.23 -48.58 55.60
C LYS A 785 5.10 -48.12 56.78
N THR A 786 4.46 -47.79 57.90
CA THR A 786 5.05 -47.74 59.26
C THR A 786 4.64 -48.99 60.05
N SER A 787 5.57 -49.53 60.85
CA SER A 787 5.52 -50.83 61.52
C SER A 787 4.89 -50.82 62.93
N THR A 788 4.00 -51.81 63.17
CA THR A 788 3.75 -52.63 64.39
C THR A 788 3.91 -52.04 65.79
N GLU A 789 2.89 -52.18 66.66
CA GLU A 789 2.86 -53.21 67.72
C GLU A 789 1.53 -53.24 68.53
N SER A 790 1.28 -54.41 69.10
CA SER A 790 0.13 -54.89 69.86
C SER A 790 0.15 -54.54 71.36
N ALA A 791 -1.00 -54.23 71.97
CA ALA A 791 -1.52 -54.86 73.21
C ALA A 791 -2.75 -54.13 73.81
N SER A 792 -3.85 -54.89 73.95
CA SER A 792 -4.77 -55.03 75.09
C SER A 792 -5.28 -53.85 75.95
N SER A 793 -6.62 -53.85 76.07
CA SER A 793 -7.52 -53.53 77.21
C SER A 793 -7.90 -52.07 77.58
N THR A 794 -9.13 -51.71 77.18
CA THR A 794 -10.30 -51.07 77.88
C THR A 794 -10.09 -49.92 78.92
N PRO A 795 -11.10 -49.04 79.18
CA PRO A 795 -12.19 -48.50 78.33
C PRO A 795 -12.43 -46.96 78.45
N THR A 796 -13.33 -46.45 77.57
CA THR A 796 -14.21 -45.25 77.70
C THR A 796 -13.62 -43.82 77.58
N SER A 797 -14.03 -43.05 76.56
CA SER A 797 -15.03 -41.96 76.70
C SER A 797 -15.22 -41.09 75.43
N SER A 798 -16.47 -40.65 75.26
CA SER A 798 -17.03 -39.43 74.64
C SER A 798 -16.21 -38.49 73.74
N ALA A 799 -16.73 -38.34 72.51
CA ALA A 799 -17.35 -37.12 71.93
C ALA A 799 -16.58 -35.80 71.72
N THR A 800 -16.84 -35.22 70.53
CA THR A 800 -17.36 -33.85 70.23
C THR A 800 -16.50 -32.94 69.32
N GLU A 801 -17.07 -32.66 68.13
CA GLU A 801 -17.20 -31.39 67.37
C GLU A 801 -16.03 -30.51 66.83
N LYS A 802 -16.27 -30.07 65.58
CA LYS A 802 -16.04 -28.74 64.93
C LYS A 802 -14.59 -28.35 64.57
N SER A 803 -14.28 -27.59 63.51
CA SER A 803 -15.00 -26.89 62.41
C SER A 803 -13.99 -26.26 61.41
N THR A 804 -14.46 -25.86 60.20
CA THR A 804 -14.02 -24.69 59.36
C THR A 804 -12.58 -24.68 58.75
N THR A 805 -12.22 -24.17 57.56
CA THR A 805 -12.76 -23.24 56.52
C THR A 805 -11.81 -23.21 55.27
N SER A 806 -12.35 -22.84 54.08
CA SER A 806 -11.81 -22.05 52.90
C SER A 806 -10.32 -22.10 52.46
N GLU A 807 -9.83 -21.86 51.22
CA GLU A 807 -10.26 -21.06 50.04
C GLU A 807 -9.30 -21.29 48.80
N SER A 808 -9.80 -21.05 47.58
CA SER A 808 -9.20 -20.38 46.38
C SER A 808 -8.03 -20.92 45.48
N ALA A 809 -8.27 -20.81 44.15
CA ALA A 809 -7.44 -20.24 43.03
C ALA A 809 -6.63 -21.11 42.01
N THR A 810 -7.08 -21.02 40.74
CA THR A 810 -6.41 -20.82 39.41
C THR A 810 -5.35 -21.74 38.76
N SER A 811 -5.58 -21.97 37.45
CA SER A 811 -4.69 -21.77 36.25
C SER A 811 -4.08 -22.97 35.48
N SER A 812 -4.27 -22.87 34.14
CA SER A 812 -3.49 -23.26 32.94
C SER A 812 -2.69 -24.57 32.86
N SER A 813 -2.77 -25.23 31.70
CA SER A 813 -1.93 -26.37 31.29
C SER A 813 -1.26 -26.16 29.93
N THR A 814 -0.03 -26.65 29.85
CA THR A 814 0.86 -26.81 28.69
C THR A 814 1.15 -28.31 28.50
N GLU A 815 1.84 -28.66 27.41
CA GLU A 815 2.79 -29.78 27.20
C GLU A 815 2.37 -31.04 26.41
N GLU A 816 2.96 -31.13 25.20
CA GLU A 816 4.01 -32.07 24.73
C GLU A 816 4.09 -33.54 25.24
N GLU A 817 3.81 -34.45 24.29
CA GLU A 817 4.67 -35.50 23.68
C GLU A 817 5.62 -36.42 24.50
N LYS A 818 5.53 -37.76 24.26
CA LYS A 818 6.62 -38.73 23.93
C LYS A 818 6.16 -40.21 24.06
N THR A 819 6.24 -41.05 23.00
CA THR A 819 7.31 -42.02 22.57
C THR A 819 7.71 -43.09 23.61
N SER A 820 8.13 -44.34 23.36
CA SER A 820 8.47 -45.21 22.21
C SER A 820 8.64 -46.67 22.72
N THR A 821 8.88 -47.66 21.85
CA THR A 821 10.01 -48.66 21.84
C THR A 821 9.65 -49.89 20.97
N LYS A 822 10.54 -50.71 20.37
CA LYS A 822 11.91 -50.66 19.77
C LYS A 822 12.29 -52.13 19.38
N GLU A 823 13.09 -52.36 18.32
CA GLU A 823 14.17 -53.40 18.14
C GLU A 823 14.66 -53.38 16.66
N ALA A 824 15.90 -52.95 16.33
CA ALA A 824 17.23 -53.64 16.25
C ALA A 824 17.36 -54.57 15.01
N GLU A 825 18.36 -54.54 14.09
CA GLU A 825 19.83 -54.44 14.21
C GLU A 825 20.54 -53.98 12.87
N LYS A 826 21.70 -53.32 13.05
CA LYS A 826 23.01 -53.29 12.33
C LYS A 826 23.17 -53.16 10.79
N GLY A 827 24.10 -52.26 10.42
CA GLY A 827 24.98 -52.35 9.25
C GLY A 827 25.55 -50.99 8.78
N GLU A 828 26.83 -50.73 9.03
CA GLU A 828 27.62 -49.59 8.53
C GLU A 828 27.83 -49.64 7.00
N GLU A 829 27.79 -48.49 6.32
CA GLU A 829 28.93 -47.98 5.52
C GLU A 829 28.64 -46.58 4.93
N THR A 830 29.71 -45.79 4.88
CA THR A 830 29.83 -44.41 4.39
C THR A 830 29.84 -44.32 2.85
N HIS A 831 29.16 -43.34 2.24
CA HIS A 831 29.75 -42.24 1.45
C HIS A 831 28.71 -41.48 0.59
N ASP A 832 28.84 -40.16 0.67
CA ASP A 832 28.78 -39.15 -0.40
C ASP A 832 27.47 -38.58 -0.98
N LYS A 833 27.65 -37.28 -1.28
CA LYS A 833 26.77 -36.20 -1.73
C LYS A 833 26.14 -36.46 -3.11
N HIS A 834 24.92 -35.98 -3.31
CA HIS A 834 24.59 -34.76 -4.10
C HIS A 834 23.11 -34.75 -4.56
N ARG A 835 22.59 -33.52 -4.69
CA ARG A 835 21.57 -33.02 -5.63
C ARG A 835 20.08 -33.31 -5.39
N HIS A 836 19.32 -32.22 -5.26
CA HIS A 836 18.25 -31.71 -6.15
C HIS A 836 17.47 -30.66 -5.33
N GLU A 837 17.47 -29.34 -5.57
CA GLU A 837 17.12 -28.55 -6.78
C GLU A 837 16.19 -29.26 -7.76
N GLU A 838 14.88 -29.03 -7.59
CA GLU A 838 14.02 -28.21 -8.48
C GLU A 838 12.56 -28.30 -8.02
N LEU A 839 11.96 -27.15 -7.69
CA LEU A 839 10.68 -26.63 -8.21
C LEU A 839 10.32 -25.30 -7.54
#